data_AF-A0A9Q1LJK2-F1
#
_entry.id   AF-A0A9Q1LJK2-F1
#
_cell.length_a   1.000
_cell.length_b   1.000
_cell.length_c   1.000
_cell.angle_alpha   90.00
_cell.angle_beta   90.00
_cell.angle_gamma   90.00
#
_symmetry.space_group_name_H-M   'P 1'
#
loop_
_entity.id
_entity.type
_entity.pdbx_description
1 polymer ?
#
loop_
_entity_poly.entity_id
_entity_poly.type
_entity_poly.pdbx_seq_one_letter_code
_entity_poly.pdbx_strand_id
1 'polypeptide(L)'
;MCNTALPGPTVNSSISRDINPNVPLSSSLKLHFAYPILSDQSFCHQIQIAKEKIKQAKICTGPAFCFPLINSRSYYTNFKEEELESIQETQSKKPPGNGQIRYRSPSAAELFQAGAYPAFQDDDPLQMEHEKMLKRNKQQYGGDSFSDKIHRYRGVILVISVPMFLICFILFVIPTSYTSDSMGSVNRKFSPKFGSRNYAVIFDAGSSGSRVHVFCFDQHLDLVPIGNDLELFVQKKPGLSAFASDPAAAAKSLQSLLEKAEDVVPMDLRSNTPVRVGATAGLRQLGGNASDKILQAVRDFLKSKSSLKSKGSWVTVLDGNQEGGYQWVTINYLLGNLGRKYSDTVGVVDLGGGSVQMAYAISEADAQKAPKLSDGEDTYVQEMYLKGEKYYLYVHSYLRYGLLAARAEILKVTKESGSPCILTGHHGSYKYGGKVYPASAMSQGSSMTNCRLVALKALSVNESTCAHMKCTFGGVWSGGGGDGQKNMFVASFFFDRAAEVGFVDPNVAVAKVRPIDFESAARRACDTRLDDAKATFPRVDLDNLPYLCMDLVYQYALLVDGFGLDPRKEMTLVKKVKYKNSLVEAAWPLVSAISDLQLGSSCSRRSSLLYSWMLGPSKSRLFPLLFQGRNLDSMSRERAKRATLPPAQENMEKLEKVVKQGNYYGAQQMFKSISVRYVSAERYFEALDILHCGACLQLKNGQVTCGSELALLFVETLVKGKVSYNEETLDHVRKIYEKFPRPSVPQNLDFADDDADNMQKLSEAIAAAKTRVECCSSFLKASIKWSAEFGAHRYGSPELHEMMAEYIYSQSPEVVPYPESLMLDMVKVSFHFVRGRNLKKFVSTIINFTGKCYPGEDDLAIGRAILMYLSLGNLRDANKLMDEVEKEMQSKHLDFPQSDLMQFVSYLLLTLQRDALPLFNMLRQKCKSSIDRDPLFNELLDEVGKKFYGVQRKNPLQGMFGDIFKIMGGE
;
A
#
# COMPACT_ATOMS: atom_id res chain seq x y z
N MET A 1 -70.99 -20.62 -8.93
CA MET A 1 -71.04 -22.09 -8.77
C MET A 1 -69.63 -22.64 -8.76
N CYS A 2 -69.43 -23.85 -8.25
CA CYS A 2 -68.11 -24.35 -7.84
C CYS A 2 -67.45 -25.28 -8.88
N ASN A 3 -66.14 -25.49 -8.68
CA ASN A 3 -65.42 -26.76 -8.81
C ASN A 3 -64.98 -27.35 -10.19
N THR A 4 -63.66 -27.63 -10.21
CA THR A 4 -62.98 -28.93 -10.53
C THR A 4 -62.57 -29.33 -11.96
N ALA A 5 -61.51 -30.18 -11.94
CA ALA A 5 -61.10 -31.22 -12.89
C ALA A 5 -60.17 -30.83 -14.07
N LEU A 6 -59.21 -31.64 -14.55
CA LEU A 6 -58.51 -32.92 -14.16
C LEU A 6 -57.33 -33.11 -15.19
N PRO A 7 -56.62 -34.27 -15.39
CA PRO A 7 -56.00 -35.29 -14.51
C PRO A 7 -54.48 -35.55 -14.83
N GLY A 8 -53.88 -36.64 -14.28
CA GLY A 8 -52.53 -37.19 -14.61
C GLY A 8 -52.48 -38.13 -15.84
N PRO A 9 -51.54 -39.13 -15.97
CA PRO A 9 -51.33 -40.22 -14.99
C PRO A 9 -49.86 -40.76 -14.82
N THR A 10 -49.68 -42.07 -14.53
CA THR A 10 -48.56 -42.72 -13.79
C THR A 10 -47.88 -43.94 -14.49
N VAL A 11 -46.69 -44.39 -14.00
CA VAL A 11 -46.12 -45.78 -14.08
C VAL A 11 -45.24 -46.09 -12.82
N ASN A 12 -44.99 -47.38 -12.47
CA ASN A 12 -44.43 -47.89 -11.20
C ASN A 12 -43.04 -48.60 -11.28
N SER A 13 -42.35 -48.75 -10.13
CA SER A 13 -41.53 -49.94 -9.70
C SER A 13 -41.02 -49.77 -8.23
N SER A 14 -41.51 -50.50 -7.20
CA SER A 14 -41.00 -51.78 -6.63
C SER A 14 -39.51 -51.79 -6.15
N ILE A 15 -39.07 -52.34 -4.99
CA ILE A 15 -39.66 -53.14 -3.87
C ILE A 15 -38.74 -52.96 -2.61
N SER A 16 -39.19 -52.71 -1.37
CA SER A 16 -39.78 -53.54 -0.28
C SER A 16 -38.83 -54.44 0.57
N ARG A 17 -38.96 -54.33 1.92
CA ARG A 17 -38.67 -55.30 3.04
C ARG A 17 -37.54 -55.07 4.09
N ASP A 18 -38.01 -54.91 5.33
CA ASP A 18 -37.66 -55.68 6.57
C ASP A 18 -36.54 -55.27 7.58
N ILE A 19 -36.84 -55.63 8.84
CA ILE A 19 -36.02 -55.73 10.08
C ILE A 19 -35.82 -54.48 10.97
N ASN A 20 -36.60 -54.48 12.06
CA ASN A 20 -36.35 -53.97 13.41
C ASN A 20 -36.11 -55.24 14.30
N PRO A 21 -35.51 -55.26 15.53
CA PRO A 21 -35.06 -54.15 16.39
C PRO A 21 -33.68 -54.35 17.08
N ASN A 22 -33.28 -53.43 17.99
CA ASN A 22 -33.09 -53.79 19.41
C ASN A 22 -32.83 -52.60 20.36
N VAL A 23 -33.58 -52.60 21.47
CA VAL A 23 -33.51 -51.72 22.66
C VAL A 23 -32.89 -52.54 23.81
N PRO A 24 -31.95 -52.01 24.62
CA PRO A 24 -32.22 -51.62 26.03
C PRO A 24 -31.31 -50.46 26.55
N LEU A 25 -31.40 -49.87 27.77
CA LEU A 25 -32.38 -49.70 28.87
C LEU A 25 -31.80 -48.47 29.66
N SER A 26 -32.47 -47.32 29.80
CA SER A 26 -33.56 -46.95 30.74
C SER A 26 -33.13 -46.47 32.15
N SER A 27 -34.01 -45.67 32.78
CA SER A 27 -34.13 -45.43 34.25
C SER A 27 -32.96 -44.71 34.98
N SER A 28 -33.18 -43.88 36.02
CA SER A 28 -34.42 -43.31 36.61
C SER A 28 -34.04 -42.21 37.62
N LEU A 29 -34.92 -41.21 37.86
CA LEU A 29 -35.73 -41.14 39.09
C LEU A 29 -36.77 -40.01 39.06
N LYS A 30 -37.74 -40.08 40.01
CA LYS A 30 -38.82 -39.10 40.23
C LYS A 30 -38.52 -38.26 41.48
N LEU A 31 -39.18 -37.10 41.63
CA LEU A 31 -39.97 -36.78 42.85
C LEU A 31 -40.96 -35.62 42.60
N HIS A 32 -41.73 -35.22 43.63
CA HIS A 32 -43.11 -34.72 43.48
C HIS A 32 -43.40 -33.32 44.09
N PHE A 33 -44.45 -32.69 43.53
CA PHE A 33 -45.43 -31.76 44.13
C PHE A 33 -45.00 -30.60 45.05
N ALA A 34 -45.36 -29.38 44.64
CA ALA A 34 -46.38 -28.57 45.35
C ALA A 34 -46.99 -27.47 44.45
N TYR A 35 -48.27 -27.15 44.67
CA TYR A 35 -49.01 -25.94 44.22
C TYR A 35 -49.04 -24.92 45.41
N PRO A 36 -49.64 -23.69 45.38
CA PRO A 36 -50.72 -23.22 44.49
C PRO A 36 -50.76 -21.71 44.06
N ILE A 37 -51.80 -21.34 43.27
CA ILE A 37 -52.56 -20.05 43.35
C ILE A 37 -51.84 -18.74 42.87
N LEU A 38 -52.45 -17.77 42.14
CA LEU A 38 -53.83 -17.56 41.62
C LEU A 38 -53.85 -16.79 40.25
N SER A 39 -55.07 -16.51 39.78
CA SER A 39 -55.50 -15.75 38.59
C SER A 39 -55.29 -14.21 38.73
N ASP A 40 -55.74 -13.29 37.86
CA ASP A 40 -56.90 -13.34 36.93
C ASP A 40 -56.93 -12.28 35.79
N GLN A 41 -57.85 -12.56 34.84
CA GLN A 41 -58.64 -11.68 33.96
C GLN A 41 -58.10 -10.35 33.39
N SER A 42 -58.26 -10.24 32.06
CA SER A 42 -58.48 -8.96 31.38
C SER A 42 -59.86 -8.37 31.75
N PHE A 43 -60.01 -7.05 31.72
CA PHE A 43 -61.35 -6.45 31.61
C PHE A 43 -61.48 -5.37 30.52
N CYS A 44 -62.57 -5.52 29.78
CA CYS A 44 -63.17 -4.67 28.77
C CYS A 44 -63.26 -3.18 29.17
N HIS A 45 -63.06 -2.22 28.24
CA HIS A 45 -64.14 -1.55 27.46
C HIS A 45 -64.99 -0.62 28.38
N GLN A 46 -65.09 0.70 28.15
CA GLN A 46 -65.85 1.32 27.05
C GLN A 46 -65.70 2.85 27.00
N ILE A 47 -66.29 3.46 25.94
CA ILE A 47 -66.89 4.82 25.92
C ILE A 47 -65.93 6.03 25.97
N GLN A 48 -66.20 7.19 25.34
CA GLN A 48 -66.89 7.54 24.07
C GLN A 48 -66.70 9.06 23.87
N ILE A 49 -66.83 9.57 22.63
CA ILE A 49 -67.11 11.01 22.31
C ILE A 49 -65.98 12.01 22.66
N ALA A 50 -65.88 13.22 22.07
CA ALA A 50 -65.78 13.61 20.66
C ALA A 50 -65.37 15.10 20.59
N LYS A 51 -64.72 15.53 19.47
CA LYS A 51 -64.70 16.93 18.97
C LYS A 51 -63.98 17.99 19.85
N GLU A 52 -63.64 19.20 19.40
CA GLU A 52 -63.24 19.77 18.08
C GLU A 52 -62.77 21.24 18.32
N LYS A 53 -62.17 21.88 17.30
CA LYS A 53 -61.89 23.33 17.14
C LYS A 53 -60.60 23.84 17.81
N ILE A 54 -59.67 24.58 17.16
CA ILE A 54 -59.67 25.56 16.04
C ILE A 54 -59.99 27.01 16.47
N LYS A 55 -58.94 27.85 16.55
CA LYS A 55 -58.72 29.21 15.96
C LYS A 55 -57.38 29.78 16.54
N GLN A 56 -56.47 30.48 15.85
CA GLN A 56 -56.43 31.50 14.78
C GLN A 56 -56.42 32.98 15.25
N ALA A 57 -55.23 33.60 15.17
CA ALA A 57 -54.92 35.02 14.88
C ALA A 57 -53.37 35.14 14.77
N LYS A 58 -52.68 35.79 13.81
CA LYS A 58 -53.00 36.46 12.53
C LYS A 58 -53.74 37.82 12.59
N ILE A 59 -53.00 38.93 12.35
CA ILE A 59 -53.39 40.10 11.51
C ILE A 59 -52.14 40.95 11.14
N CYS A 60 -52.29 41.80 10.11
CA CYS A 60 -51.32 42.61 9.35
C CYS A 60 -50.53 43.67 10.19
N THR A 61 -49.50 44.41 9.72
CA THR A 61 -49.36 45.23 8.47
C THR A 61 -47.90 45.60 8.09
N GLY A 62 -47.70 46.20 6.89
CA GLY A 62 -46.56 47.10 6.54
C GLY A 62 -47.03 48.57 6.44
N PRO A 63 -46.28 49.55 5.84
CA PRO A 63 -45.25 49.40 4.80
C PRO A 63 -43.99 50.34 4.92
N ALA A 64 -43.26 50.47 3.80
CA ALA A 64 -41.98 51.16 3.50
C ALA A 64 -41.80 52.66 3.89
N PHE A 65 -40.54 53.16 3.88
CA PHE A 65 -40.02 54.10 2.85
C PHE A 65 -38.48 54.44 2.92
N CYS A 66 -38.02 55.14 1.88
CA CYS A 66 -36.68 55.49 1.33
C CYS A 66 -35.50 56.09 2.16
N PHE A 67 -34.27 55.86 1.63
CA PHE A 67 -33.14 56.78 1.26
C PHE A 67 -32.89 58.14 1.99
N PRO A 68 -31.60 58.60 2.16
CA PRO A 68 -30.73 59.09 1.07
C PRO A 68 -29.34 58.40 0.98
N LEU A 69 -28.51 58.43 -0.08
CA LEU A 69 -28.33 59.22 -1.32
C LEU A 69 -27.35 60.43 -1.23
N ILE A 70 -26.05 60.17 -1.47
CA ILE A 70 -25.00 61.14 -1.92
C ILE A 70 -24.10 60.38 -2.93
N ASN A 71 -24.30 60.51 -4.25
CA ASN A 71 -23.54 61.37 -5.19
C ASN A 71 -22.00 61.36 -5.01
N SER A 72 -21.22 60.64 -5.81
CA SER A 72 -20.90 60.84 -7.24
C SER A 72 -19.78 61.86 -7.54
N ARG A 73 -18.66 61.37 -8.11
CA ARG A 73 -18.11 61.85 -9.39
C ARG A 73 -16.96 60.98 -9.90
N SER A 74 -16.96 60.75 -11.22
CA SER A 74 -15.75 60.42 -11.97
C SER A 74 -15.06 61.72 -12.39
N TYR A 75 -13.74 61.68 -12.58
CA TYR A 75 -13.06 62.50 -13.58
C TYR A 75 -11.97 61.68 -14.28
N TYR A 76 -11.47 62.22 -15.39
CA TYR A 76 -10.82 61.51 -16.50
C TYR A 76 -9.38 62.01 -16.72
N THR A 77 -8.68 61.47 -17.73
CA THR A 77 -7.43 61.96 -18.37
C THR A 77 -6.09 61.80 -17.62
N ASN A 78 -4.91 61.71 -18.28
CA ASN A 78 -4.48 61.09 -19.56
C ASN A 78 -2.94 61.24 -19.71
N PHE A 79 -2.31 60.44 -20.60
CA PHE A 79 -0.95 60.62 -21.19
C PHE A 79 0.25 60.55 -20.20
N LYS A 80 1.51 60.25 -20.61
CA LYS A 80 2.14 59.86 -21.91
C LYS A 80 3.28 58.84 -21.60
N GLU A 81 3.63 57.80 -22.38
CA GLU A 81 4.51 57.78 -23.60
C GLU A 81 5.88 58.48 -23.31
N GLU A 82 7.08 57.95 -23.60
CA GLU A 82 7.64 57.27 -24.80
C GLU A 82 8.83 56.32 -24.40
N GLU A 83 9.01 55.12 -24.98
CA GLU A 83 10.01 54.70 -26.02
C GLU A 83 11.47 54.43 -25.54
N LEU A 84 12.06 53.22 -25.71
CA LEU A 84 12.81 52.61 -26.87
C LEU A 84 14.31 53.05 -26.94
N GLU A 85 15.33 52.29 -27.41
CA GLU A 85 15.43 50.96 -28.06
C GLU A 85 16.88 50.37 -27.97
N SER A 86 17.11 49.12 -28.42
CA SER A 86 18.37 48.57 -29.02
C SER A 86 19.52 48.09 -28.07
N ILE A 87 20.44 47.14 -28.40
CA ILE A 87 20.57 46.09 -29.46
C ILE A 87 21.52 44.92 -29.02
N GLN A 88 21.67 43.90 -29.89
CA GLN A 88 22.45 42.62 -29.88
C GLN A 88 23.95 42.67 -29.40
N GLU A 89 24.77 41.59 -29.22
CA GLU A 89 24.70 40.13 -29.53
C GLU A 89 25.68 39.21 -28.71
N THR A 90 25.76 37.91 -29.08
CA THR A 90 26.59 36.73 -28.63
C THR A 90 28.06 36.96 -28.15
N GLN A 91 28.79 36.05 -27.44
CA GLN A 91 29.06 34.61 -27.76
C GLN A 91 29.97 33.83 -26.74
N SER A 92 30.02 32.48 -26.84
CA SER A 92 31.16 31.55 -26.54
C SER A 92 31.43 30.96 -25.11
N LYS A 93 32.49 30.13 -24.95
CA LYS A 93 32.61 28.98 -24.00
C LYS A 93 33.96 28.82 -23.22
N LYS A 94 33.86 28.32 -21.96
CA LYS A 94 34.79 27.38 -21.23
C LYS A 94 36.08 27.97 -20.50
N PRO A 95 36.86 27.17 -19.70
CA PRO A 95 37.54 27.57 -18.43
C PRO A 95 39.10 27.64 -18.55
N PRO A 96 40.00 27.43 -17.52
CA PRO A 96 39.91 27.25 -16.04
C PRO A 96 41.02 27.96 -15.16
N GLY A 97 40.99 27.73 -13.83
CA GLY A 97 42.21 27.39 -13.04
C GLY A 97 42.99 28.44 -12.18
N ASN A 98 43.20 28.08 -10.90
CA ASN A 98 44.28 28.40 -9.91
C ASN A 98 45.18 29.68 -9.99
N GLY A 99 45.42 30.33 -8.83
CA GLY A 99 46.59 31.21 -8.56
C GLY A 99 46.55 31.97 -7.21
N GLN A 100 47.68 32.18 -6.51
CA GLN A 100 47.78 32.80 -5.17
C GLN A 100 48.61 34.10 -5.10
N ILE A 101 48.33 34.96 -4.10
CA ILE A 101 49.01 36.25 -3.77
C ILE A 101 48.87 36.51 -2.24
N ARG A 102 49.79 37.10 -1.44
CA ARG A 102 51.26 37.33 -1.46
C ARG A 102 51.74 37.83 -0.05
N TYR A 103 52.93 37.39 0.41
CA TYR A 103 53.88 38.14 1.29
C TYR A 103 53.44 38.36 2.78
N ARG A 104 54.24 38.84 3.77
CA ARG A 104 55.54 39.59 3.81
C ARG A 104 56.58 39.13 4.88
N SER A 105 57.84 39.36 4.49
CA SER A 105 59.15 39.66 5.16
C SER A 105 59.17 40.59 6.40
N PRO A 106 60.35 40.96 7.02
CA PRO A 106 61.79 40.68 6.73
C PRO A 106 62.50 39.98 7.93
N SER A 107 63.77 40.12 8.40
CA SER A 107 65.06 40.86 8.18
C SER A 107 66.14 40.19 9.09
N ALA A 108 67.49 40.27 9.00
CA ALA A 108 68.55 40.85 8.14
C ALA A 108 69.75 39.81 8.08
N ALA A 109 71.08 40.02 8.01
CA ALA A 109 72.04 41.17 7.99
C ALA A 109 73.40 40.74 7.31
N GLU A 110 74.51 41.48 7.48
CA GLU A 110 75.79 41.40 6.72
C GLU A 110 77.04 41.44 7.67
N LEU A 111 78.35 41.28 7.34
CA LEU A 111 79.20 41.57 6.15
C LEU A 111 80.46 40.63 5.99
N PHE A 112 81.03 40.60 4.76
CA PHE A 112 82.44 40.62 4.27
C PHE A 112 83.67 40.57 5.25
N GLN A 113 84.92 40.10 4.93
CA GLN A 113 85.52 39.29 3.82
C GLN A 113 87.06 38.99 4.02
N ALA A 114 87.58 37.87 3.46
CA ALA A 114 88.99 37.53 3.02
C ALA A 114 90.25 37.49 3.95
N GLY A 115 91.02 36.38 3.88
CA GLY A 115 92.48 36.40 3.56
C GLY A 115 93.57 35.87 4.53
N ALA A 116 94.26 34.77 4.14
CA ALA A 116 95.67 34.39 4.46
C ALA A 116 96.10 33.78 5.85
N TYR A 117 97.31 33.20 5.85
CA TYR A 117 98.10 32.47 6.90
C TYR A 117 99.17 33.41 7.56
N PRO A 118 100.04 33.04 8.56
CA PRO A 118 100.25 31.77 9.33
C PRO A 118 100.49 31.89 10.89
N ALA A 119 100.79 30.75 11.53
CA ALA A 119 101.79 30.51 12.63
C ALA A 119 101.60 30.90 14.14
N PHE A 120 101.33 29.85 14.95
CA PHE A 120 102.10 29.32 16.12
C PHE A 120 102.27 29.99 17.52
N GLN A 121 102.34 29.08 18.51
CA GLN A 121 102.87 29.09 19.90
C GLN A 121 102.00 29.47 21.13
N ASP A 122 101.87 28.44 22.01
CA ASP A 122 101.94 28.37 23.49
C ASP A 122 100.91 29.15 24.36
N ASP A 123 100.52 28.72 25.59
CA ASP A 123 101.14 27.82 26.59
C ASP A 123 100.13 26.84 27.28
N ASP A 124 100.65 25.89 28.07
CA ASP A 124 99.98 24.79 28.84
C ASP A 124 99.76 25.21 30.36
N PRO A 125 99.59 24.39 31.45
CA PRO A 125 99.50 22.93 31.61
C PRO A 125 98.55 22.33 32.70
N LEU A 126 98.66 20.99 32.88
CA LEU A 126 98.30 20.12 34.06
C LEU A 126 96.84 19.59 34.20
N GLN A 127 96.55 18.31 34.54
CA GLN A 127 97.39 17.11 34.80
C GLN A 127 96.59 15.76 34.85
N MET A 128 97.14 14.66 34.28
CA MET A 128 96.90 13.19 34.56
C MET A 128 95.47 12.57 34.38
N GLU A 129 95.26 11.26 34.15
CA GLU A 129 96.14 10.05 34.16
C GLU A 129 95.73 8.91 33.15
N HIS A 130 96.44 7.77 33.23
CA HIS A 130 96.41 6.46 32.49
C HIS A 130 95.07 5.65 32.52
N GLU A 131 94.77 4.58 31.73
CA GLU A 131 95.36 3.88 30.55
C GLU A 131 94.36 2.83 29.93
N LYS A 132 94.77 2.10 28.86
CA LYS A 132 94.43 0.68 28.47
C LYS A 132 93.04 0.24 27.91
N MET A 133 92.98 0.23 26.57
CA MET A 133 92.85 -0.96 25.67
C MET A 133 91.85 -2.15 25.90
N LEU A 134 90.99 -2.35 24.88
CA LEU A 134 90.69 -3.61 24.10
C LEU A 134 89.91 -4.85 24.68
N LYS A 135 88.78 -5.12 23.98
CA LYS A 135 88.30 -6.41 23.37
C LYS A 135 87.28 -7.35 24.10
N ARG A 136 86.09 -7.47 23.46
CA ARG A 136 85.09 -8.59 23.49
C ARG A 136 84.33 -8.78 24.83
N ASN A 137 83.08 -9.27 24.90
CA ASN A 137 82.29 -10.11 23.97
C ASN A 137 80.74 -9.97 24.13
N LYS A 138 79.97 -10.19 23.05
CA LYS A 138 78.59 -10.77 22.92
C LYS A 138 77.36 -10.36 23.79
N GLN A 139 76.23 -10.13 23.06
CA GLN A 139 74.80 -10.44 23.39
C GLN A 139 74.09 -9.57 24.49
N GLN A 140 72.76 -9.31 24.51
CA GLN A 140 71.62 -9.82 23.71
C GLN A 140 70.37 -8.88 23.66
N TYR A 141 69.47 -9.10 22.66
CA TYR A 141 68.02 -8.73 22.56
C TYR A 141 67.51 -7.27 22.37
N GLY A 142 66.62 -7.08 21.37
CA GLY A 142 65.53 -6.07 21.41
C GLY A 142 65.07 -5.42 20.07
N GLY A 143 63.87 -5.77 19.55
CA GLY A 143 63.04 -4.90 18.68
C GLY A 143 63.12 -5.08 17.14
N ASP A 144 61.96 -5.03 16.46
CA ASP A 144 61.77 -5.15 14.99
C ASP A 144 61.54 -3.78 14.30
N SER A 145 61.77 -3.70 12.98
CA SER A 145 61.26 -2.59 12.12
C SER A 145 60.87 -3.04 10.70
N PHE A 146 60.18 -2.17 9.96
CA PHE A 146 59.46 -2.51 8.72
C PHE A 146 60.37 -2.77 7.51
N SER A 147 61.57 -2.19 7.45
CA SER A 147 62.45 -2.25 6.27
C SER A 147 62.96 -3.67 5.96
N ASP A 148 63.29 -4.45 6.99
CA ASP A 148 63.80 -5.83 6.84
C ASP A 148 62.78 -6.79 6.19
N LYS A 149 61.49 -6.42 6.17
CA LYS A 149 60.46 -7.18 5.47
C LYS A 149 60.65 -7.15 3.95
N ILE A 150 61.20 -6.08 3.38
CA ILE A 150 61.40 -5.94 1.91
C ILE A 150 62.52 -6.86 1.41
N HIS A 151 63.61 -6.99 2.16
CA HIS A 151 64.69 -7.93 1.82
C HIS A 151 64.23 -9.40 1.90
N ARG A 152 63.29 -9.70 2.81
CA ARG A 152 62.76 -11.05 3.07
C ARG A 152 61.91 -11.65 1.93
N TYR A 153 61.36 -10.82 1.02
CA TYR A 153 60.50 -11.28 -0.09
C TYR A 153 61.15 -11.22 -1.49
N ARG A 154 62.43 -10.83 -1.61
CA ARG A 154 63.13 -10.74 -2.91
C ARG A 154 63.06 -12.04 -3.75
N GLY A 155 63.12 -13.21 -3.11
CA GLY A 155 62.97 -14.49 -3.80
C GLY A 155 61.57 -14.72 -4.40
N VAL A 156 60.52 -14.30 -3.70
CA VAL A 156 59.12 -14.47 -4.16
C VAL A 156 58.83 -13.60 -5.40
N ILE A 157 59.40 -12.40 -5.45
CA ILE A 157 59.26 -11.48 -6.60
C ILE A 157 59.88 -12.09 -7.88
N LEU A 158 61.00 -12.81 -7.76
CA LEU A 158 61.61 -13.54 -8.89
C LEU A 158 60.78 -14.76 -9.31
N VAL A 159 60.21 -15.51 -8.36
CA VAL A 159 59.35 -16.68 -8.64
C VAL A 159 58.07 -16.31 -9.38
N ILE A 160 57.52 -15.10 -9.19
CA ILE A 160 56.27 -14.66 -9.85
C ILE A 160 56.54 -13.98 -11.21
N SER A 161 57.67 -13.30 -11.38
CA SER A 161 57.97 -12.56 -12.63
C SER A 161 58.40 -13.44 -13.79
N VAL A 162 59.09 -14.57 -13.54
CA VAL A 162 59.56 -15.48 -14.61
C VAL A 162 58.40 -16.24 -15.30
N PRO A 163 57.41 -16.83 -14.60
CA PRO A 163 56.27 -17.49 -15.25
C PRO A 163 55.44 -16.54 -16.13
N MET A 164 55.16 -15.34 -15.64
CA MET A 164 54.45 -14.29 -16.40
C MET A 164 55.11 -13.99 -17.75
N PHE A 165 56.44 -13.87 -17.76
CA PHE A 165 57.19 -13.59 -18.99
C PHE A 165 57.19 -14.78 -19.97
N LEU A 166 57.24 -16.02 -19.44
CA LEU A 166 57.13 -17.24 -20.24
C LEU A 166 55.73 -17.42 -20.86
N ILE A 167 54.66 -17.15 -20.11
CA ILE A 167 53.28 -17.22 -20.61
C ILE A 167 53.06 -16.22 -21.75
N CYS A 168 53.52 -14.97 -21.59
CA CYS A 168 53.44 -13.96 -22.63
C CYS A 168 54.25 -14.34 -23.89
N PHE A 169 55.40 -15.01 -23.72
CA PHE A 169 56.21 -15.51 -24.84
C PHE A 169 55.51 -16.67 -25.58
N ILE A 170 54.93 -17.63 -24.86
CA ILE A 170 54.19 -18.77 -25.44
C ILE A 170 52.99 -18.30 -26.26
N LEU A 171 52.21 -17.34 -25.75
CA LEU A 171 51.04 -16.78 -26.43
C LEU A 171 51.38 -15.96 -27.70
N PHE A 172 52.65 -15.58 -27.90
CA PHE A 172 53.09 -14.77 -29.05
C PHE A 172 53.72 -15.60 -30.19
N VAL A 173 53.99 -16.89 -29.97
CA VAL A 173 54.88 -17.71 -30.84
C VAL A 173 54.13 -18.74 -31.69
N ILE A 174 52.87 -19.09 -31.41
CA ILE A 174 52.16 -20.21 -32.07
C ILE A 174 50.97 -19.72 -32.92
N PRO A 175 51.03 -19.81 -34.27
CA PRO A 175 49.92 -19.47 -35.15
C PRO A 175 48.87 -20.59 -35.32
N THR A 176 47.63 -20.16 -35.51
CA THR A 176 46.52 -20.74 -36.33
C THR A 176 46.57 -22.20 -36.85
N SER A 177 45.38 -22.85 -36.77
CA SER A 177 44.75 -23.74 -37.78
C SER A 177 44.66 -25.26 -37.52
N TYR A 178 43.41 -25.79 -37.65
CA TYR A 178 43.01 -27.08 -38.28
C TYR A 178 43.55 -28.41 -37.68
N THR A 179 42.94 -29.62 -37.83
CA THR A 179 41.56 -30.14 -38.04
C THR A 179 41.59 -31.67 -37.81
N SER A 180 40.42 -32.32 -37.61
CA SER A 180 40.20 -33.80 -37.72
C SER A 180 40.89 -34.67 -36.63
N ASP A 181 40.41 -35.84 -36.21
CA ASP A 181 39.11 -36.55 -36.37
C ASP A 181 38.97 -37.57 -35.19
N SER A 182 37.99 -38.48 -35.02
CA SER A 182 36.91 -38.98 -35.89
C SER A 182 35.67 -39.48 -35.12
N MET A 183 34.56 -39.66 -35.83
CA MET A 183 33.49 -40.69 -35.68
C MET A 183 33.06 -41.16 -34.26
N GLY A 184 31.79 -40.99 -33.84
CA GLY A 184 30.70 -40.25 -34.48
C GLY A 184 29.29 -40.56 -33.96
N SER A 185 28.35 -39.66 -34.27
CA SER A 185 26.87 -39.76 -34.20
C SER A 185 26.20 -40.05 -32.83
N VAL A 186 25.03 -39.48 -32.47
CA VAL A 186 23.99 -38.80 -33.28
C VAL A 186 23.51 -37.48 -32.62
N ASN A 187 23.35 -36.45 -33.45
CA ASN A 187 22.61 -35.18 -33.25
C ASN A 187 21.97 -34.85 -31.87
N ARG A 188 22.46 -33.78 -31.24
CA ARG A 188 21.60 -32.72 -30.65
C ARG A 188 22.10 -31.34 -31.05
N LYS A 189 21.17 -30.44 -31.35
CA LYS A 189 21.48 -29.06 -31.78
C LYS A 189 22.18 -28.28 -30.67
N PHE A 190 23.20 -27.51 -31.04
CA PHE A 190 23.88 -26.58 -30.15
C PHE A 190 22.93 -25.44 -29.79
N SER A 191 22.47 -25.37 -28.54
CA SER A 191 21.64 -24.26 -28.06
C SER A 191 22.54 -23.14 -27.51
N PRO A 192 22.32 -21.86 -27.89
CA PRO A 192 23.04 -20.75 -27.28
C PRO A 192 22.80 -20.70 -25.77
N LYS A 193 23.82 -20.32 -24.98
CA LYS A 193 23.67 -20.03 -23.55
C LYS A 193 22.89 -18.72 -23.35
N PHE A 194 21.57 -18.77 -23.50
CA PHE A 194 20.69 -17.72 -23.00
C PHE A 194 20.79 -17.66 -21.48
N GLY A 195 21.08 -16.47 -20.93
CA GLY A 195 20.90 -16.20 -19.50
C GLY A 195 19.42 -16.35 -19.12
N SER A 196 19.11 -16.59 -17.84
CA SER A 196 17.75 -16.88 -17.38
C SER A 196 16.79 -15.71 -17.68
N ARG A 197 15.96 -15.90 -18.72
CA ARG A 197 14.89 -14.98 -19.10
C ARG A 197 13.69 -15.18 -18.20
N ASN A 198 13.21 -14.09 -17.61
CA ASN A 198 12.02 -14.07 -16.78
C ASN A 198 10.92 -13.29 -17.52
N TYR A 199 9.78 -13.94 -17.76
CA TYR A 199 8.61 -13.30 -18.36
C TYR A 199 7.62 -12.90 -17.26
N ALA A 200 6.78 -11.90 -17.54
CA ALA A 200 5.62 -11.54 -16.72
C ALA A 200 4.46 -11.07 -17.62
N VAL A 201 3.23 -11.49 -17.32
CA VAL A 201 2.02 -11.17 -18.08
C VAL A 201 1.05 -10.39 -17.21
N ILE A 202 0.81 -9.13 -17.57
CA ILE A 202 -0.04 -8.21 -16.81
C ILE A 202 -1.22 -7.77 -17.67
N PHE A 203 -2.43 -8.05 -17.21
CA PHE A 203 -3.66 -7.51 -17.80
C PHE A 203 -4.04 -6.20 -17.11
N ASP A 204 -4.26 -5.17 -17.92
CA ASP A 204 -4.93 -3.93 -17.52
C ASP A 204 -6.41 -4.01 -17.95
N ALA A 205 -7.30 -4.14 -16.99
CA ALA A 205 -8.74 -4.23 -17.20
C ALA A 205 -9.40 -2.87 -16.97
N GLY A 206 -9.16 -1.96 -17.90
CA GLY A 206 -9.76 -0.62 -17.93
C GLY A 206 -11.25 -0.61 -18.29
N SER A 207 -11.90 0.55 -18.09
CA SER A 207 -13.34 0.70 -18.36
C SER A 207 -13.70 0.73 -19.86
N SER A 208 -12.82 1.27 -20.70
CA SER A 208 -13.01 1.37 -22.16
C SER A 208 -12.54 0.13 -22.94
N GLY A 209 -11.73 -0.73 -22.32
CA GLY A 209 -11.13 -1.90 -22.95
C GLY A 209 -10.18 -2.62 -21.99
N SER A 210 -9.96 -3.91 -22.26
CA SER A 210 -8.94 -4.71 -21.59
C SER A 210 -7.68 -4.80 -22.44
N ARG A 211 -6.52 -4.78 -21.81
CA ARG A 211 -5.19 -4.85 -22.43
C ARG A 211 -4.39 -5.98 -21.81
N VAL A 212 -3.46 -6.55 -22.56
CA VAL A 212 -2.42 -7.44 -22.03
C VAL A 212 -1.05 -6.90 -22.41
N HIS A 213 -0.15 -6.91 -21.43
CA HIS A 213 1.27 -6.62 -21.57
C HIS A 213 2.05 -7.88 -21.24
N VAL A 214 2.99 -8.28 -22.11
CA VAL A 214 4.01 -9.29 -21.78
C VAL A 214 5.36 -8.61 -21.80
N PHE A 215 6.09 -8.69 -20.70
CA PHE A 215 7.46 -8.19 -20.59
C PHE A 215 8.43 -9.35 -20.40
N CYS A 216 9.64 -9.22 -20.95
CA CYS A 216 10.75 -10.14 -20.72
C CYS A 216 11.90 -9.38 -20.06
N PHE A 217 12.54 -10.00 -19.06
CA PHE A 217 13.62 -9.42 -18.28
C PHE A 217 14.79 -10.41 -18.15
N ASP A 218 15.98 -9.88 -17.90
CA ASP A 218 17.15 -10.67 -17.54
C ASP A 218 17.24 -10.91 -16.00
N GLN A 219 18.39 -11.42 -15.57
CA GLN A 219 18.73 -11.65 -14.16
C GLN A 219 18.96 -10.35 -13.34
N HIS A 220 19.04 -9.19 -14.00
CA HIS A 220 19.22 -7.87 -13.40
C HIS A 220 17.93 -7.02 -13.39
N LEU A 221 16.83 -7.57 -13.92
CA LEU A 221 15.54 -6.91 -14.13
C LEU A 221 15.60 -5.76 -15.15
N ASP A 222 16.54 -5.83 -16.08
CA ASP A 222 16.57 -4.98 -17.27
C ASP A 222 15.69 -5.59 -18.37
N LEU A 223 14.93 -4.75 -19.09
CA LEU A 223 14.06 -5.21 -20.17
C LEU A 223 14.86 -5.83 -21.33
N VAL A 224 14.40 -6.99 -21.80
CA VAL A 224 14.99 -7.82 -22.87
C VAL A 224 14.01 -7.93 -24.04
N PRO A 225 14.46 -7.87 -25.32
CA PRO A 225 13.57 -7.95 -26.47
C PRO A 225 12.77 -9.26 -26.59
N ILE A 226 11.48 -9.09 -26.87
CA ILE A 226 10.53 -10.06 -27.37
C ILE A 226 10.40 -9.83 -28.87
N GLY A 227 11.17 -10.58 -29.67
CA GLY A 227 11.33 -10.26 -31.09
C GLY A 227 12.06 -8.93 -31.26
N ASN A 228 11.38 -7.94 -31.85
CA ASN A 228 11.93 -6.60 -32.11
C ASN A 228 11.58 -5.56 -31.02
N ASP A 229 10.60 -5.84 -30.17
CA ASP A 229 10.04 -4.92 -29.17
C ASP A 229 10.43 -5.35 -27.74
N LEU A 230 10.27 -4.47 -26.75
CA LEU A 230 10.50 -4.80 -25.33
C LEU A 230 9.24 -5.29 -24.61
N GLU A 231 8.09 -5.26 -25.28
CA GLU A 231 6.80 -5.70 -24.77
C GLU A 231 5.98 -6.34 -25.90
N LEU A 232 5.14 -7.34 -25.57
CA LEU A 232 3.92 -7.56 -26.33
C LEU A 232 2.85 -6.64 -25.75
N PHE A 233 2.20 -5.84 -26.60
CA PHE A 233 1.01 -5.06 -26.21
C PHE A 233 -0.18 -5.39 -27.12
N VAL A 234 -1.31 -5.78 -26.54
CA VAL A 234 -2.56 -6.00 -27.29
C VAL A 234 -3.76 -5.49 -26.49
N GLN A 235 -4.62 -4.69 -27.14
CA GLN A 235 -5.87 -4.16 -26.56
C GLN A 235 -7.11 -4.78 -27.23
N LYS A 236 -8.21 -4.88 -26.47
CA LYS A 236 -9.55 -5.27 -26.91
C LYS A 236 -10.61 -4.36 -26.27
N LYS A 237 -11.69 -4.06 -27.00
CA LYS A 237 -12.89 -3.36 -26.49
C LYS A 237 -14.07 -4.36 -26.48
N PRO A 238 -15.09 -4.20 -25.62
CA PRO A 238 -15.17 -3.27 -24.49
C PRO A 238 -14.35 -3.76 -23.28
N GLY A 239 -14.32 -2.98 -22.19
CA GLY A 239 -13.70 -3.37 -20.92
C GLY A 239 -14.60 -4.27 -20.06
N LEU A 240 -14.03 -4.90 -19.02
CA LEU A 240 -14.75 -5.87 -18.17
C LEU A 240 -16.06 -5.31 -17.57
N SER A 241 -16.11 -4.02 -17.24
CA SER A 241 -17.29 -3.36 -16.67
C SER A 241 -18.51 -3.32 -17.60
N ALA A 242 -18.35 -3.54 -18.91
CA ALA A 242 -19.48 -3.66 -19.84
C ALA A 242 -20.29 -4.96 -19.63
N PHE A 243 -19.70 -5.96 -18.98
CA PHE A 243 -20.27 -7.28 -18.73
C PHE A 243 -20.79 -7.41 -17.27
N ALA A 244 -21.22 -6.32 -16.65
CA ALA A 244 -21.67 -6.27 -15.25
C ALA A 244 -22.78 -7.26 -14.89
N SER A 245 -23.59 -7.68 -15.87
CA SER A 245 -24.64 -8.70 -15.74
C SER A 245 -24.22 -10.12 -16.13
N ASP A 246 -23.04 -10.31 -16.74
CA ASP A 246 -22.52 -11.61 -17.17
C ASP A 246 -21.01 -11.73 -16.87
N PRO A 247 -20.65 -12.18 -15.65
CA PRO A 247 -19.27 -12.44 -15.26
C PRO A 247 -18.54 -13.47 -16.14
N ALA A 248 -19.27 -14.43 -16.74
CA ALA A 248 -18.66 -15.46 -17.57
C ALA A 248 -18.24 -14.89 -18.94
N ALA A 249 -19.08 -14.05 -19.56
CA ALA A 249 -18.70 -13.26 -20.73
C ALA A 249 -17.58 -12.28 -20.41
N ALA A 250 -17.59 -11.64 -19.23
CA ALA A 250 -16.51 -10.78 -18.78
C ALA A 250 -15.16 -11.50 -18.81
N ALA A 251 -15.06 -12.68 -18.19
CA ALA A 251 -13.84 -13.46 -18.16
C ALA A 251 -13.45 -14.00 -19.56
N LYS A 252 -14.43 -14.53 -20.31
CA LYS A 252 -14.22 -15.02 -21.69
C LYS A 252 -13.74 -13.92 -22.65
N SER A 253 -14.05 -12.64 -22.38
CA SER A 253 -13.56 -11.53 -23.20
C SER A 253 -12.02 -11.48 -23.27
N LEU A 254 -11.33 -11.92 -22.21
CA LEU A 254 -9.87 -11.94 -22.09
C LEU A 254 -9.19 -13.09 -22.86
N GLN A 255 -9.94 -14.09 -23.34
CA GLN A 255 -9.36 -15.31 -23.92
C GLN A 255 -8.38 -15.02 -25.07
N SER A 256 -8.79 -14.22 -26.06
CA SER A 256 -7.95 -13.86 -27.22
C SER A 256 -6.81 -12.87 -26.91
N LEU A 257 -6.65 -12.49 -25.65
CA LEU A 257 -5.49 -11.74 -25.12
C LEU A 257 -4.56 -12.69 -24.36
N LEU A 258 -5.12 -13.63 -23.58
CA LEU A 258 -4.36 -14.71 -22.93
C LEU A 258 -3.62 -15.58 -23.97
N GLU A 259 -4.33 -16.04 -25.00
CA GLU A 259 -3.77 -16.89 -26.08
C GLU A 259 -2.51 -16.24 -26.70
N LYS A 260 -2.60 -14.95 -27.08
CA LYS A 260 -1.47 -14.19 -27.62
C LYS A 260 -0.32 -13.98 -26.63
N ALA A 261 -0.61 -13.85 -25.35
CA ALA A 261 0.42 -13.73 -24.32
C ALA A 261 1.14 -15.07 -24.12
N GLU A 262 0.41 -16.18 -24.18
CA GLU A 262 0.97 -17.53 -24.10
C GLU A 262 1.81 -17.87 -25.33
N ASP A 263 1.36 -17.54 -26.55
CA ASP A 263 2.13 -17.72 -27.79
C ASP A 263 3.54 -17.10 -27.74
N VAL A 264 3.67 -15.99 -26.99
CA VAL A 264 4.94 -15.26 -26.79
C VAL A 264 5.81 -15.86 -25.67
N VAL A 265 5.23 -16.53 -24.68
CA VAL A 265 5.98 -17.11 -23.54
C VAL A 265 6.36 -18.57 -23.84
N PRO A 266 7.67 -18.91 -23.87
CA PRO A 266 8.14 -20.28 -24.09
C PRO A 266 7.49 -21.29 -23.15
N MET A 267 7.05 -22.44 -23.67
CA MET A 267 6.22 -23.41 -22.94
C MET A 267 6.87 -23.90 -21.63
N ASP A 268 8.19 -24.04 -21.62
CA ASP A 268 9.02 -24.40 -20.46
C ASP A 268 9.05 -23.32 -19.36
N LEU A 269 8.80 -22.05 -19.72
CA LEU A 269 8.78 -20.92 -18.80
C LEU A 269 7.36 -20.54 -18.33
N ARG A 270 6.30 -20.98 -19.02
CA ARG A 270 4.90 -20.61 -18.70
C ARG A 270 4.51 -20.92 -17.25
N SER A 271 4.82 -22.13 -16.77
CA SER A 271 4.54 -22.58 -15.41
C SER A 271 5.20 -21.74 -14.29
N ASN A 272 6.24 -20.97 -14.63
CA ASN A 272 6.91 -20.03 -13.74
C ASN A 272 6.52 -18.57 -13.96
N THR A 273 6.03 -18.22 -15.16
CA THR A 273 5.64 -16.87 -15.60
C THR A 273 4.34 -16.44 -14.92
N PRO A 274 4.35 -15.39 -14.07
CA PRO A 274 3.13 -14.90 -13.43
C PRO A 274 2.17 -14.27 -14.44
N VAL A 275 0.88 -14.60 -14.32
CA VAL A 275 -0.23 -13.85 -14.92
C VAL A 275 -1.03 -13.11 -13.85
N ARG A 276 -1.24 -11.81 -14.07
CA ARG A 276 -1.98 -10.92 -13.16
C ARG A 276 -3.05 -10.11 -13.89
N VAL A 277 -4.07 -9.66 -13.15
CA VAL A 277 -5.11 -8.76 -13.65
C VAL A 277 -5.35 -7.63 -12.65
N GLY A 278 -5.05 -6.40 -13.07
CA GLY A 278 -5.45 -5.19 -12.37
C GLY A 278 -6.65 -4.57 -13.06
N ALA A 279 -7.80 -4.54 -12.39
CA ALA A 279 -8.99 -3.87 -12.89
C ALA A 279 -9.09 -2.45 -12.31
N THR A 280 -9.29 -1.44 -13.15
CA THR A 280 -9.20 -0.03 -12.71
C THR A 280 -10.58 0.56 -12.38
N ALA A 281 -10.74 1.88 -12.50
CA ALA A 281 -11.96 2.61 -12.12
C ALA A 281 -13.28 2.07 -12.72
N GLY A 282 -13.22 1.32 -13.83
CA GLY A 282 -14.40 0.67 -14.41
C GLY A 282 -15.06 -0.35 -13.48
N LEU A 283 -14.27 -1.16 -12.77
CA LEU A 283 -14.79 -2.12 -11.79
C LEU A 283 -15.11 -1.45 -10.44
N ARG A 284 -14.32 -0.45 -10.01
CA ARG A 284 -14.60 0.37 -8.80
C ARG A 284 -15.99 1.03 -8.82
N GLN A 285 -16.57 1.25 -10.00
CA GLN A 285 -17.86 1.92 -10.17
C GLN A 285 -19.06 0.96 -10.31
N LEU A 286 -18.83 -0.36 -10.29
CA LEU A 286 -19.93 -1.33 -10.28
C LEU A 286 -20.54 -1.45 -8.88
N GLY A 287 -21.86 -1.32 -8.78
CA GLY A 287 -22.60 -1.48 -7.53
C GLY A 287 -22.81 -2.94 -7.12
N GLY A 288 -23.03 -3.18 -5.82
CA GLY A 288 -23.25 -4.51 -5.26
C GLY A 288 -22.03 -5.42 -5.45
N ASN A 289 -22.26 -6.73 -5.58
CA ASN A 289 -21.21 -7.74 -5.74
C ASN A 289 -20.80 -8.02 -7.20
N ALA A 290 -21.13 -7.13 -8.15
CA ALA A 290 -20.84 -7.33 -9.58
C ALA A 290 -19.34 -7.32 -9.89
N SER A 291 -18.57 -6.43 -9.24
CA SER A 291 -17.09 -6.40 -9.37
C SER A 291 -16.46 -7.71 -8.89
N ASP A 292 -16.84 -8.19 -7.70
CA ASP A 292 -16.29 -9.42 -7.11
C ASP A 292 -16.65 -10.66 -7.92
N LYS A 293 -17.87 -10.74 -8.44
CA LYS A 293 -18.30 -11.81 -9.35
C LYS A 293 -17.47 -11.83 -10.63
N ILE A 294 -17.19 -10.67 -11.25
CA ILE A 294 -16.32 -10.58 -12.43
C ILE A 294 -14.90 -11.02 -12.09
N LEU A 295 -14.31 -10.50 -11.00
CA LEU A 295 -12.96 -10.89 -10.59
C LEU A 295 -12.87 -12.39 -10.26
N GLN A 296 -13.91 -12.96 -9.66
CA GLN A 296 -13.95 -14.40 -9.38
C GLN A 296 -14.02 -15.21 -10.68
N ALA A 297 -14.91 -14.87 -11.61
CA ALA A 297 -14.97 -15.50 -12.92
C ALA A 297 -13.63 -15.39 -13.69
N VAL A 298 -12.90 -14.27 -13.54
CA VAL A 298 -11.55 -14.09 -14.11
C VAL A 298 -10.50 -14.97 -13.41
N ARG A 299 -10.56 -15.16 -12.09
CA ARG A 299 -9.69 -16.11 -11.35
C ARG A 299 -9.92 -17.54 -11.83
N ASP A 300 -11.19 -17.95 -11.95
CA ASP A 300 -11.55 -19.31 -12.33
C ASP A 300 -11.28 -19.57 -13.81
N PHE A 301 -11.45 -18.56 -14.68
CA PHE A 301 -11.00 -18.58 -16.07
C PHE A 301 -9.47 -18.77 -16.16
N LEU A 302 -8.67 -17.95 -15.47
CA LEU A 302 -7.21 -18.13 -15.49
C LEU A 302 -6.80 -19.49 -14.93
N LYS A 303 -7.36 -19.91 -13.79
CA LYS A 303 -7.08 -21.23 -13.18
C LYS A 303 -7.43 -22.42 -14.09
N SER A 304 -8.39 -22.28 -15.01
CA SER A 304 -8.86 -23.36 -15.88
C SER A 304 -8.43 -23.27 -17.35
N LYS A 305 -7.87 -22.14 -17.80
CA LYS A 305 -7.47 -21.89 -19.19
C LYS A 305 -6.02 -21.44 -19.37
N SER A 306 -5.36 -20.94 -18.32
CA SER A 306 -3.97 -20.48 -18.39
C SER A 306 -2.99 -21.61 -18.08
N SER A 307 -2.00 -21.79 -18.96
CA SER A 307 -0.75 -22.50 -18.66
C SER A 307 0.30 -21.60 -17.97
N LEU A 308 0.06 -20.28 -17.92
CA LEU A 308 0.80 -19.32 -17.08
C LEU A 308 0.42 -19.45 -15.60
N LYS A 309 1.37 -19.15 -14.71
CA LYS A 309 1.24 -19.21 -13.25
C LYS A 309 0.24 -18.17 -12.73
N SER A 310 -0.89 -18.62 -12.19
CA SER A 310 -1.93 -17.74 -11.61
C SER A 310 -2.08 -17.89 -10.09
N LYS A 311 -2.58 -16.85 -9.40
CA LYS A 311 -3.05 -16.90 -8.00
C LYS A 311 -4.32 -16.06 -7.83
N GLY A 312 -5.20 -16.43 -6.90
CA GLY A 312 -6.44 -15.67 -6.64
C GLY A 312 -6.18 -14.21 -6.25
N SER A 313 -5.15 -13.97 -5.43
CA SER A 313 -4.68 -12.64 -5.00
C SER A 313 -3.91 -11.86 -6.06
N TRP A 314 -3.75 -12.39 -7.27
CA TRP A 314 -3.18 -11.69 -8.43
C TRP A 314 -4.25 -11.12 -9.37
N VAL A 315 -5.53 -11.35 -9.08
CA VAL A 315 -6.69 -10.79 -9.79
C VAL A 315 -7.44 -9.87 -8.82
N THR A 316 -7.23 -8.57 -8.98
CA THR A 316 -7.63 -7.53 -8.00
C THR A 316 -8.14 -6.27 -8.69
N VAL A 317 -9.01 -5.52 -8.01
CA VAL A 317 -9.17 -4.10 -8.33
C VAL A 317 -7.87 -3.39 -7.95
N LEU A 318 -7.28 -2.64 -8.87
CA LEU A 318 -6.15 -1.76 -8.59
C LEU A 318 -6.70 -0.48 -7.97
N ASP A 319 -6.09 0.00 -6.89
CA ASP A 319 -6.41 1.33 -6.34
C ASP A 319 -6.02 2.44 -7.34
N GLY A 320 -6.72 3.57 -7.32
CA GLY A 320 -6.46 4.70 -8.20
C GLY A 320 -5.18 5.46 -7.88
N ASN A 321 -4.77 5.55 -6.62
CA ASN A 321 -3.50 6.17 -6.24
C ASN A 321 -2.32 5.21 -6.52
N GLN A 322 -2.52 3.90 -6.42
CA GLN A 322 -1.58 2.89 -6.93
C GLN A 322 -1.41 2.98 -8.46
N GLU A 323 -2.51 3.11 -9.21
CA GLU A 323 -2.51 3.27 -10.68
C GLU A 323 -1.67 4.48 -11.13
N GLY A 324 -1.95 5.66 -10.57
CA GLY A 324 -1.17 6.88 -10.85
C GLY A 324 0.28 6.80 -10.36
N GLY A 325 0.52 6.22 -9.17
CA GLY A 325 1.86 6.05 -8.61
C GLY A 325 2.75 5.14 -9.45
N TYR A 326 2.26 3.97 -9.86
CA TYR A 326 2.98 3.03 -10.72
C TYR A 326 3.27 3.60 -12.11
N GLN A 327 2.39 4.44 -12.65
CA GLN A 327 2.64 5.11 -13.92
C GLN A 327 3.68 6.23 -13.80
N TRP A 328 3.67 7.00 -12.71
CA TRP A 328 4.73 7.97 -12.40
C TRP A 328 6.10 7.30 -12.28
N VAL A 329 6.16 6.16 -11.59
CA VAL A 329 7.38 5.34 -11.50
C VAL A 329 7.78 4.79 -12.87
N THR A 330 6.82 4.32 -13.69
CA THR A 330 7.06 3.81 -15.05
C THR A 330 7.71 4.88 -15.94
N ILE A 331 7.11 6.07 -16.03
CA ILE A 331 7.60 7.14 -16.91
C ILE A 331 8.97 7.64 -16.41
N ASN A 332 9.15 7.85 -15.11
CA ASN A 332 10.45 8.29 -14.57
C ASN A 332 11.53 7.18 -14.58
N TYR A 333 11.16 5.89 -14.59
CA TYR A 333 12.08 4.78 -14.85
C TYR A 333 12.55 4.80 -16.31
N LEU A 334 11.62 4.86 -17.27
CA LEU A 334 11.92 4.80 -18.70
C LEU A 334 12.72 6.03 -19.18
N LEU A 335 12.46 7.21 -18.61
CA LEU A 335 13.26 8.43 -18.83
C LEU A 335 14.61 8.44 -18.08
N GLY A 336 14.84 7.49 -17.16
CA GLY A 336 16.08 7.42 -16.37
C GLY A 336 16.22 8.50 -15.28
N ASN A 337 15.11 9.06 -14.79
CA ASN A 337 15.06 10.11 -13.77
C ASN A 337 15.10 9.59 -12.33
N LEU A 338 14.68 8.33 -12.09
CA LEU A 338 14.74 7.74 -10.75
C LEU A 338 16.18 7.64 -10.23
N GLY A 339 16.41 8.04 -8.98
CA GLY A 339 17.73 8.21 -8.36
C GLY A 339 18.30 9.64 -8.49
N ARG A 340 17.57 10.57 -9.14
CA ARG A 340 17.87 12.01 -9.17
C ARG A 340 16.92 12.79 -8.26
N LYS A 341 17.16 14.08 -8.03
CA LYS A 341 16.30 14.90 -7.14
C LYS A 341 14.87 14.95 -7.67
N TYR A 342 13.91 15.19 -6.78
CA TYR A 342 12.49 15.33 -7.17
C TYR A 342 12.28 16.43 -8.24
N SER A 343 13.11 17.47 -8.26
CA SER A 343 13.14 18.54 -9.28
C SER A 343 13.46 18.06 -10.69
N ASP A 344 14.12 16.91 -10.81
CA ASP A 344 14.61 16.35 -12.07
C ASP A 344 13.64 15.29 -12.62
N THR A 345 12.51 15.07 -11.92
CA THR A 345 11.44 14.16 -12.31
C THR A 345 10.37 14.87 -13.13
N VAL A 346 9.51 14.07 -13.80
CA VAL A 346 8.33 14.58 -14.49
C VAL A 346 7.06 14.21 -13.71
N GLY A 347 6.09 15.12 -13.68
CA GLY A 347 4.74 14.84 -13.22
C GLY A 347 3.93 14.12 -14.29
N VAL A 348 2.91 13.37 -13.87
CA VAL A 348 2.08 12.54 -14.75
C VAL A 348 0.61 12.86 -14.54
N VAL A 349 -0.13 12.96 -15.65
CA VAL A 349 -1.60 12.97 -15.68
C VAL A 349 -2.05 11.84 -16.58
N ASP A 350 -2.97 11.00 -16.13
CA ASP A 350 -3.60 9.99 -16.99
C ASP A 350 -5.11 10.14 -16.97
N LEU A 351 -5.69 10.31 -18.14
CA LEU A 351 -7.13 10.37 -18.33
C LEU A 351 -7.60 8.99 -18.80
N GLY A 352 -7.90 8.13 -17.83
CA GLY A 352 -8.62 6.89 -18.07
C GLY A 352 -10.08 7.14 -18.44
N GLY A 353 -10.83 6.05 -18.67
CA GLY A 353 -12.26 6.15 -18.97
C GLY A 353 -13.14 6.42 -17.75
N GLY A 354 -12.77 5.88 -16.57
CA GLY A 354 -13.55 5.98 -15.33
C GLY A 354 -13.02 6.97 -14.29
N SER A 355 -11.71 7.26 -14.29
CA SER A 355 -11.04 8.23 -13.43
C SER A 355 -9.98 9.00 -14.23
N VAL A 356 -9.55 10.14 -13.68
CA VAL A 356 -8.27 10.78 -14.03
C VAL A 356 -7.34 10.69 -12.81
N GLN A 357 -6.06 10.47 -13.06
CA GLN A 357 -5.01 10.41 -12.06
C GLN A 357 -4.04 11.58 -12.25
N MET A 358 -3.59 12.16 -11.14
CA MET A 358 -2.50 13.14 -11.09
C MET A 358 -1.44 12.60 -10.13
N ALA A 359 -0.18 12.53 -10.55
CA ALA A 359 0.94 12.07 -9.72
C ALA A 359 2.21 12.86 -10.01
N TYR A 360 2.83 13.50 -9.00
CA TYR A 360 4.10 14.20 -9.16
C TYR A 360 4.86 14.33 -7.83
N ALA A 361 6.19 14.38 -7.89
CA ALA A 361 7.00 14.44 -6.67
C ALA A 361 7.04 15.87 -6.10
N ILE A 362 6.91 15.98 -4.79
CA ILE A 362 6.84 17.23 -4.02
C ILE A 362 8.01 17.37 -3.05
N SER A 363 8.20 18.57 -2.49
CA SER A 363 9.20 18.78 -1.45
C SER A 363 8.78 18.11 -0.14
N GLU A 364 9.76 17.71 0.68
CA GLU A 364 9.52 17.22 2.05
C GLU A 364 8.75 18.24 2.91
N ALA A 365 9.00 19.53 2.69
CA ALA A 365 8.31 20.61 3.40
C ALA A 365 6.84 20.75 3.00
N ASP A 366 6.44 20.33 1.80
CA ASP A 366 5.04 20.33 1.36
C ASP A 366 4.34 19.00 1.71
N ALA A 367 5.08 17.90 1.69
CA ALA A 367 4.64 16.61 2.22
C ALA A 367 4.25 16.71 3.72
N GLN A 368 5.04 17.44 4.52
CA GLN A 368 4.74 17.71 5.93
C GLN A 368 3.51 18.62 6.16
N LYS A 369 3.07 19.35 5.13
CA LYS A 369 1.84 20.18 5.16
C LYS A 369 0.62 19.46 4.58
N ALA A 370 0.78 18.22 4.08
CA ALA A 370 -0.30 17.49 3.45
C ALA A 370 -1.50 17.33 4.41
N PRO A 371 -2.75 17.56 3.95
CA PRO A 371 -3.93 17.35 4.79
C PRO A 371 -4.01 15.91 5.26
N LYS A 372 -4.29 15.73 6.55
CA LYS A 372 -4.70 14.43 7.08
C LYS A 372 -6.16 14.21 6.71
N LEU A 373 -6.39 13.22 5.86
CA LEU A 373 -7.72 12.72 5.51
C LEU A 373 -8.29 11.84 6.63
N SER A 374 -9.53 11.40 6.46
CA SER A 374 -10.23 10.52 7.40
C SER A 374 -9.61 9.13 7.44
N ASP A 375 -9.79 8.40 8.54
CA ASP A 375 -9.43 6.98 8.61
C ASP A 375 -10.19 6.18 7.53
N GLY A 376 -9.46 5.63 6.55
CA GLY A 376 -10.00 4.89 5.41
C GLY A 376 -9.93 5.60 4.06
N GLU A 377 -9.45 6.85 4.00
CA GLU A 377 -9.17 7.55 2.74
C GLU A 377 -7.66 7.50 2.39
N ASP A 378 -7.33 7.26 1.13
CA ASP A 378 -5.93 7.14 0.67
C ASP A 378 -5.14 8.45 0.81
N THR A 379 -4.00 8.39 1.50
CA THR A 379 -3.17 9.58 1.76
C THR A 379 -2.69 10.23 0.47
N TYR A 380 -2.88 11.56 0.37
CA TYR A 380 -2.41 12.39 -0.75
C TYR A 380 -0.92 12.28 -1.08
N VAL A 381 -0.11 11.79 -0.14
CA VAL A 381 1.33 11.62 -0.32
C VAL A 381 1.71 10.17 -0.05
N GLN A 382 2.36 9.54 -1.02
CA GLN A 382 3.02 8.24 -0.86
C GLN A 382 4.52 8.47 -0.68
N GLU A 383 5.13 7.82 0.32
CA GLU A 383 6.58 7.81 0.45
C GLU A 383 7.16 6.64 -0.35
N MET A 384 8.09 6.93 -1.26
CA MET A 384 8.76 5.91 -2.08
C MET A 384 10.28 6.06 -1.98
N TYR A 385 10.99 4.95 -1.83
CA TYR A 385 12.44 4.91 -2.00
C TYR A 385 12.76 4.25 -3.34
N LEU A 386 13.45 4.94 -4.26
CA LEU A 386 13.66 4.48 -5.63
C LEU A 386 15.08 4.82 -6.11
N LYS A 387 15.82 3.79 -6.55
CA LYS A 387 17.24 3.88 -6.98
C LYS A 387 18.16 4.65 -6.01
N GLY A 388 17.87 4.60 -4.71
CA GLY A 388 18.68 5.22 -3.65
C GLY A 388 18.22 6.61 -3.20
N GLU A 389 17.22 7.20 -3.84
CA GLU A 389 16.65 8.50 -3.45
C GLU A 389 15.27 8.31 -2.80
N LYS A 390 14.92 9.18 -1.83
CA LYS A 390 13.57 9.23 -1.23
C LYS A 390 12.70 10.27 -1.94
N TYR A 391 11.58 9.83 -2.48
CA TYR A 391 10.54 10.69 -3.04
C TYR A 391 9.34 10.79 -2.10
N TYR A 392 8.80 12.00 -1.98
CA TYR A 392 7.44 12.24 -1.51
C TYR A 392 6.59 12.45 -2.76
N LEU A 393 5.75 11.47 -3.10
CA LEU A 393 4.92 11.52 -4.30
C LEU A 393 3.53 12.03 -3.92
N TYR A 394 3.15 13.24 -4.36
CA TYR A 394 1.74 13.60 -4.38
C TYR A 394 1.03 12.71 -5.40
N VAL A 395 -0.09 12.10 -5.01
CA VAL A 395 -0.93 11.35 -5.94
C VAL A 395 -2.41 11.45 -5.54
N HIS A 396 -3.28 11.60 -6.54
CA HIS A 396 -4.73 11.49 -6.36
C HIS A 396 -5.44 10.93 -7.60
N SER A 397 -6.48 10.12 -7.38
CA SER A 397 -7.34 9.52 -8.41
C SER A 397 -8.78 10.02 -8.29
N TYR A 398 -9.15 10.93 -9.18
CA TYR A 398 -10.47 11.53 -9.26
C TYR A 398 -11.46 10.56 -9.91
N LEU A 399 -12.11 9.73 -9.09
CA LEU A 399 -13.12 8.76 -9.56
C LEU A 399 -14.35 9.49 -10.13
N ARG A 400 -14.90 8.98 -11.24
CA ARG A 400 -15.96 9.60 -12.08
C ARG A 400 -15.49 10.75 -12.98
N TYR A 401 -14.21 11.12 -12.93
CA TYR A 401 -13.60 12.17 -13.76
C TYR A 401 -12.67 11.63 -14.87
N GLY A 402 -12.80 10.35 -15.22
CA GLY A 402 -12.27 9.82 -16.49
C GLY A 402 -13.17 10.23 -17.66
N LEU A 403 -12.66 10.26 -18.90
CA LEU A 403 -13.36 10.89 -20.04
C LEU A 403 -14.80 10.36 -20.22
N LEU A 404 -15.00 9.04 -20.15
CA LEU A 404 -16.31 8.42 -20.35
C LEU A 404 -17.26 8.65 -19.17
N ALA A 405 -16.73 8.74 -17.95
CA ALA A 405 -17.52 9.10 -16.77
C ALA A 405 -17.86 10.60 -16.74
N ALA A 406 -16.93 11.47 -17.12
CA ALA A 406 -17.10 12.91 -17.18
C ALA A 406 -18.23 13.32 -18.14
N ARG A 407 -18.41 12.62 -19.27
CA ARG A 407 -19.59 12.78 -20.13
C ARG A 407 -20.92 12.62 -19.37
N ALA A 408 -21.00 11.61 -18.50
CA ALA A 408 -22.20 11.38 -17.67
C ALA A 408 -22.36 12.45 -16.58
N GLU A 409 -21.27 12.92 -15.95
CA GLU A 409 -21.34 14.02 -14.97
C GLU A 409 -21.77 15.35 -15.62
N ILE A 410 -21.25 15.68 -16.82
CA ILE A 410 -21.64 16.86 -17.61
C ILE A 410 -23.12 16.81 -17.98
N LEU A 411 -23.62 15.67 -18.48
CA LEU A 411 -25.04 15.55 -18.88
C LEU A 411 -26.02 15.64 -17.70
N LYS A 412 -25.62 15.25 -16.47
CA LYS A 412 -26.45 15.48 -15.26
C LYS A 412 -26.70 16.97 -14.98
N VAL A 413 -25.77 17.85 -15.36
CA VAL A 413 -25.90 19.29 -15.13
C VAL A 413 -26.96 19.91 -16.04
N THR A 414 -27.08 19.43 -17.29
CA THR A 414 -28.02 19.97 -18.30
C THR A 414 -29.40 19.32 -18.28
N LYS A 415 -29.51 18.05 -17.85
CA LYS A 415 -30.77 17.29 -17.84
C LYS A 415 -31.44 17.26 -19.23
N GLU A 416 -32.77 17.34 -19.29
CA GLU A 416 -33.56 17.14 -20.50
C GLU A 416 -33.62 18.35 -21.45
N SER A 417 -33.17 19.53 -21.02
CA SER A 417 -33.22 20.79 -21.78
C SER A 417 -32.27 20.86 -23.00
N GLY A 418 -31.65 19.75 -23.38
CA GLY A 418 -30.50 19.69 -24.28
C GLY A 418 -29.20 20.14 -23.60
N SER A 419 -28.06 19.83 -24.22
CA SER A 419 -26.73 20.17 -23.73
C SER A 419 -25.95 21.02 -24.75
N PRO A 420 -25.23 22.09 -24.34
CA PRO A 420 -24.38 22.88 -25.23
C PRO A 420 -23.05 22.16 -25.55
N CYS A 421 -22.83 20.98 -24.98
CA CYS A 421 -21.65 20.15 -25.21
C CYS A 421 -21.86 19.06 -26.29
N ILE A 422 -23.10 18.82 -26.70
CA ILE A 422 -23.48 17.79 -27.68
C ILE A 422 -23.58 18.44 -29.07
N LEU A 423 -22.98 17.82 -30.09
CA LEU A 423 -22.91 18.40 -31.43
C LEU A 423 -24.29 18.65 -32.04
N THR A 424 -24.43 19.82 -32.67
CA THR A 424 -25.64 20.28 -33.34
C THR A 424 -26.17 19.24 -34.33
N GLY A 425 -27.41 18.80 -34.15
CA GLY A 425 -28.06 17.74 -34.93
C GLY A 425 -28.16 16.39 -34.21
N HIS A 426 -27.42 16.15 -33.11
CA HIS A 426 -27.59 14.93 -32.33
C HIS A 426 -28.81 14.99 -31.40
N HIS A 427 -29.63 13.95 -31.45
CA HIS A 427 -30.69 13.67 -30.49
C HIS A 427 -30.59 12.20 -30.07
N GLY A 428 -30.39 11.93 -28.77
CA GLY A 428 -30.06 10.58 -28.33
C GLY A 428 -29.88 10.43 -26.82
N SER A 429 -29.15 9.38 -26.43
CA SER A 429 -28.83 9.11 -25.04
C SER A 429 -27.45 8.47 -24.89
N TYR A 430 -26.76 8.84 -23.82
CA TYR A 430 -25.48 8.26 -23.43
C TYR A 430 -25.68 7.20 -22.35
N LYS A 431 -25.02 6.03 -22.47
CA LYS A 431 -25.13 4.94 -21.50
C LYS A 431 -23.81 4.77 -20.76
N TYR A 432 -23.83 4.92 -19.44
CA TYR A 432 -22.65 4.77 -18.58
C TYR A 432 -23.02 4.23 -17.20
N GLY A 433 -22.21 3.31 -16.65
CA GLY A 433 -22.42 2.76 -15.30
C GLY A 433 -23.80 2.12 -15.07
N GLY A 434 -24.36 1.47 -16.10
CA GLY A 434 -25.72 0.90 -16.06
C GLY A 434 -26.86 1.93 -16.12
N LYS A 435 -26.56 3.23 -16.27
CA LYS A 435 -27.54 4.33 -16.33
C LYS A 435 -27.58 4.96 -17.71
N VAL A 436 -28.72 5.56 -18.03
CA VAL A 436 -29.00 6.27 -19.28
C VAL A 436 -29.10 7.77 -18.98
N TYR A 437 -28.44 8.59 -19.80
CA TYR A 437 -28.39 10.04 -19.68
C TYR A 437 -28.91 10.66 -20.98
N PRO A 438 -29.85 11.64 -20.94
CA PRO A 438 -30.25 12.37 -22.14
C PRO A 438 -29.02 13.04 -22.79
N ALA A 439 -28.84 12.83 -24.09
CA ALA A 439 -27.71 13.34 -24.85
C ALA A 439 -28.23 13.93 -26.17
N SER A 440 -28.77 15.13 -26.09
CA SER A 440 -29.31 15.88 -27.23
C SER A 440 -28.69 17.27 -27.27
N ALA A 441 -28.50 17.82 -28.47
CA ALA A 441 -28.05 19.19 -28.65
C ALA A 441 -29.08 20.19 -28.09
N MET A 442 -28.61 21.35 -27.63
CA MET A 442 -29.49 22.51 -27.42
C MET A 442 -30.00 23.05 -28.77
N SER A 443 -31.15 23.73 -28.77
CA SER A 443 -31.71 24.43 -29.95
C SER A 443 -30.79 25.54 -30.50
N GLN A 444 -29.91 26.06 -29.65
CA GLN A 444 -28.86 27.04 -29.99
C GLN A 444 -27.57 26.39 -30.50
N GLY A 445 -27.55 25.06 -30.62
CA GLY A 445 -26.39 24.26 -31.00
C GLY A 445 -25.38 24.01 -29.88
N SER A 446 -24.26 23.39 -30.27
CA SER A 446 -23.05 23.24 -29.46
C SER A 446 -22.30 24.56 -29.31
N SER A 447 -21.60 24.78 -28.19
CA SER A 447 -20.86 26.03 -27.94
C SER A 447 -19.71 25.83 -26.96
N MET A 448 -18.50 26.23 -27.35
CA MET A 448 -17.29 26.20 -26.52
C MET A 448 -17.52 26.83 -25.13
N THR A 449 -18.02 28.07 -25.09
CA THR A 449 -18.19 28.85 -23.86
C THR A 449 -19.23 28.23 -22.94
N ASN A 450 -20.42 27.91 -23.48
CA ASN A 450 -21.51 27.36 -22.68
C ASN A 450 -21.17 25.94 -22.21
N CYS A 451 -20.52 25.13 -23.05
CA CYS A 451 -20.04 23.82 -22.63
C CYS A 451 -18.97 23.91 -21.52
N ARG A 452 -18.03 24.88 -21.60
CA ARG A 452 -17.02 25.07 -20.52
C ARG A 452 -17.70 25.42 -19.20
N LEU A 453 -18.72 26.29 -19.20
CA LEU A 453 -19.50 26.60 -17.99
C LEU A 453 -20.19 25.36 -17.40
N VAL A 454 -20.72 24.46 -18.24
CA VAL A 454 -21.30 23.18 -17.79
C VAL A 454 -20.22 22.23 -17.25
N ALA A 455 -19.08 22.11 -17.93
CA ALA A 455 -17.95 21.27 -17.51
C ALA A 455 -17.33 21.74 -16.17
N LEU A 456 -17.18 23.05 -15.98
CA LEU A 456 -16.71 23.63 -14.71
C LEU A 456 -17.68 23.36 -13.55
N LYS A 457 -18.98 23.37 -13.83
CA LYS A 457 -20.02 23.01 -12.86
C LYS A 457 -20.08 21.49 -12.58
N ALA A 458 -19.69 20.65 -13.54
CA ALA A 458 -19.53 19.21 -13.33
C ALA A 458 -18.24 18.86 -12.55
N LEU A 459 -17.17 19.65 -12.71
CA LEU A 459 -15.92 19.52 -11.95
C LEU A 459 -16.00 20.02 -10.50
N SER A 460 -16.94 20.92 -10.16
CA SER A 460 -16.96 21.63 -8.87
C SER A 460 -15.66 22.41 -8.58
N VAL A 461 -15.18 23.19 -9.55
CA VAL A 461 -13.98 24.05 -9.38
C VAL A 461 -14.18 25.19 -8.37
N ASN A 462 -15.41 25.68 -8.21
CA ASN A 462 -15.75 26.85 -7.39
C ASN A 462 -16.29 26.47 -5.99
N GLU A 463 -15.91 25.31 -5.46
CA GLU A 463 -16.45 24.81 -4.20
C GLU A 463 -15.77 25.44 -2.97
N SER A 464 -16.58 26.02 -2.07
CA SER A 464 -16.11 26.86 -0.96
C SER A 464 -15.44 26.12 0.19
N THR A 465 -15.24 24.80 0.08
CA THR A 465 -14.56 23.97 1.08
C THR A 465 -13.07 24.30 1.22
N CYS A 466 -12.44 24.82 0.16
CA CYS A 466 -11.00 25.09 0.13
C CYS A 466 -10.61 26.51 0.60
N ALA A 467 -10.99 26.88 1.83
CA ALA A 467 -10.76 28.25 2.34
C ALA A 467 -9.30 28.59 2.72
N HIS A 468 -8.42 27.60 2.90
CA HIS A 468 -7.11 27.77 3.57
C HIS A 468 -5.91 27.09 2.88
N MET A 469 -6.08 26.53 1.68
CA MET A 469 -4.99 25.90 0.92
C MET A 469 -5.23 26.01 -0.59
N LYS A 470 -4.28 25.55 -1.42
CA LYS A 470 -4.51 25.38 -2.86
C LYS A 470 -5.15 24.02 -3.13
N CYS A 471 -6.39 24.02 -3.59
CA CYS A 471 -7.06 22.82 -4.13
C CYS A 471 -7.00 22.79 -5.66
N THR A 472 -7.51 21.69 -6.20
CA THR A 472 -7.82 21.49 -7.62
C THR A 472 -9.31 21.71 -7.82
N PHE A 473 -10.11 20.65 -7.73
CA PHE A 473 -11.57 20.70 -7.82
C PHE A 473 -12.21 19.71 -6.83
N GLY A 474 -13.49 19.90 -6.48
CA GLY A 474 -14.17 19.04 -5.51
C GLY A 474 -13.55 19.04 -4.10
N GLY A 475 -12.92 20.16 -3.70
CA GLY A 475 -12.19 20.28 -2.42
C GLY A 475 -10.85 19.55 -2.34
N VAL A 476 -10.39 18.87 -3.40
CA VAL A 476 -9.17 18.05 -3.39
C VAL A 476 -7.90 18.90 -3.34
N TRP A 477 -7.02 18.65 -2.35
CA TRP A 477 -5.73 19.34 -2.23
C TRP A 477 -4.85 19.11 -3.45
N SER A 478 -4.20 20.17 -3.94
CA SER A 478 -3.42 20.16 -5.19
C SER A 478 -2.04 19.49 -5.10
N GLY A 479 -1.54 19.19 -3.90
CA GLY A 479 -0.14 18.82 -3.65
C GLY A 479 0.81 20.01 -3.46
N GLY A 480 0.35 21.24 -3.70
CA GLY A 480 1.14 22.47 -3.56
C GLY A 480 1.94 22.88 -4.80
N GLY A 481 2.17 21.97 -5.74
CA GLY A 481 2.89 22.19 -6.99
C GLY A 481 4.40 22.14 -6.83
N GLY A 482 5.11 23.07 -7.48
CA GLY A 482 6.57 23.15 -7.43
C GLY A 482 7.26 22.28 -8.48
N ASP A 483 8.51 21.89 -8.19
CA ASP A 483 9.45 21.49 -9.24
C ASP A 483 9.09 20.18 -9.96
N GLY A 484 8.60 19.15 -9.25
CA GLY A 484 8.14 17.92 -9.90
C GLY A 484 6.89 18.10 -10.78
N GLN A 485 6.15 19.21 -10.62
CA GLN A 485 5.04 19.60 -11.50
C GLN A 485 5.49 20.52 -12.66
N LYS A 486 6.78 20.87 -12.77
CA LYS A 486 7.26 21.75 -13.84
C LYS A 486 7.14 21.11 -15.23
N ASN A 487 7.38 19.81 -15.34
CA ASN A 487 7.35 19.08 -16.61
C ASN A 487 6.27 17.99 -16.53
N MET A 488 5.17 18.15 -17.27
CA MET A 488 4.06 17.20 -17.26
C MET A 488 4.10 16.25 -18.45
N PHE A 489 3.88 14.97 -18.19
CA PHE A 489 3.61 13.90 -19.15
C PHE A 489 2.14 13.50 -19.02
N VAL A 490 1.41 13.50 -20.12
CA VAL A 490 -0.07 13.48 -20.13
C VAL A 490 -0.55 12.36 -21.06
N ALA A 491 -1.28 11.39 -20.52
CA ALA A 491 -1.46 10.06 -21.13
C ALA A 491 -2.91 9.73 -21.56
N SER A 492 -3.07 8.54 -22.13
CA SER A 492 -4.34 7.93 -22.59
C SER A 492 -5.22 8.87 -23.41
N PHE A 493 -6.45 9.17 -22.96
CA PHE A 493 -7.43 9.86 -23.78
C PHE A 493 -7.02 11.28 -24.20
N PHE A 494 -6.08 11.92 -23.51
CA PHE A 494 -5.49 13.19 -23.97
C PHE A 494 -4.70 13.01 -25.28
N PHE A 495 -3.89 11.95 -25.39
CA PHE A 495 -3.19 11.62 -26.62
C PHE A 495 -4.19 11.19 -27.71
N ASP A 496 -5.13 10.30 -27.38
CA ASP A 496 -6.10 9.76 -28.35
C ASP A 496 -6.92 10.89 -29.01
N ARG A 497 -7.56 11.76 -28.22
CA ARG A 497 -8.35 12.88 -28.74
C ARG A 497 -7.50 13.86 -29.58
N ALA A 498 -6.28 14.17 -29.15
CA ALA A 498 -5.37 15.05 -29.88
C ALA A 498 -4.95 14.49 -31.26
N ALA A 499 -4.70 13.18 -31.32
CA ALA A 499 -4.35 12.47 -32.54
C ALA A 499 -5.55 12.27 -33.47
N GLU A 500 -6.76 12.05 -32.92
CA GLU A 500 -8.00 11.95 -33.68
C GLU A 500 -8.39 13.28 -34.35
N VAL A 501 -8.31 14.41 -33.64
CA VAL A 501 -8.68 15.74 -34.19
C VAL A 501 -7.53 16.50 -34.85
N GLY A 502 -6.41 15.79 -35.06
CA GLY A 502 -5.40 16.13 -36.06
C GLY A 502 -4.34 17.16 -35.66
N PHE A 503 -4.26 17.58 -34.39
CA PHE A 503 -3.15 18.43 -33.91
C PHE A 503 -1.96 17.62 -33.36
N VAL A 504 -2.08 16.29 -33.32
CA VAL A 504 -0.99 15.33 -33.08
C VAL A 504 -1.00 14.25 -34.16
N ASP A 505 0.18 13.72 -34.49
CA ASP A 505 0.35 12.56 -35.35
C ASP A 505 0.10 11.27 -34.54
N PRO A 506 -0.88 10.40 -34.90
CA PRO A 506 -1.11 9.13 -34.21
C PRO A 506 0.08 8.16 -34.22
N ASN A 507 1.08 8.39 -35.09
CA ASN A 507 2.25 7.53 -35.24
C ASN A 507 3.42 7.89 -34.31
N VAL A 508 3.43 9.08 -33.67
CA VAL A 508 4.51 9.44 -32.74
C VAL A 508 4.30 8.85 -31.34
N ALA A 509 5.39 8.50 -30.67
CA ALA A 509 5.35 7.97 -29.29
C ALA A 509 5.03 9.04 -28.24
N VAL A 510 5.49 10.28 -28.50
CA VAL A 510 5.31 11.49 -27.68
C VAL A 510 5.07 12.70 -28.58
N ALA A 511 4.30 13.67 -28.11
CA ALA A 511 4.10 14.96 -28.79
C ALA A 511 4.20 16.13 -27.79
N LYS A 512 4.73 17.26 -28.24
CA LYS A 512 4.75 18.51 -27.47
C LYS A 512 3.55 19.37 -27.83
N VAL A 513 2.76 19.75 -26.82
CA VAL A 513 1.53 20.55 -26.96
C VAL A 513 1.40 21.49 -25.76
N ARG A 514 0.40 22.38 -25.79
CA ARG A 514 -0.01 23.23 -24.67
C ARG A 514 -1.50 23.02 -24.41
N PRO A 515 -2.04 23.27 -23.21
CA PRO A 515 -3.48 23.12 -22.99
C PRO A 515 -4.35 23.99 -23.93
N ILE A 516 -3.89 25.18 -24.36
CA ILE A 516 -4.60 26.04 -25.33
C ILE A 516 -4.82 25.37 -26.70
N ASP A 517 -4.04 24.35 -27.05
CA ASP A 517 -4.21 23.60 -28.29
C ASP A 517 -5.47 22.71 -28.24
N PHE A 518 -5.82 22.21 -27.04
CA PHE A 518 -7.13 21.57 -26.79
C PHE A 518 -8.27 22.58 -26.86
N GLU A 519 -8.13 23.82 -26.35
CA GLU A 519 -9.17 24.85 -26.53
C GLU A 519 -9.40 25.17 -28.02
N SER A 520 -8.31 25.24 -28.79
CA SER A 520 -8.34 25.53 -30.22
C SER A 520 -8.97 24.39 -31.04
N ALA A 521 -8.80 23.14 -30.61
CA ALA A 521 -9.52 22.00 -31.16
C ALA A 521 -10.99 21.97 -30.71
N ALA A 522 -11.27 22.27 -29.44
CA ALA A 522 -12.61 22.28 -28.85
C ALA A 522 -13.53 23.29 -29.55
N ARG A 523 -13.05 24.51 -29.84
CA ARG A 523 -13.78 25.51 -30.64
C ARG A 523 -14.23 24.93 -31.98
N ARG A 524 -13.28 24.46 -32.80
CA ARG A 524 -13.57 23.81 -34.10
C ARG A 524 -14.59 22.68 -33.98
N ALA A 525 -14.48 21.83 -32.95
CA ALA A 525 -15.41 20.73 -32.72
C ALA A 525 -16.82 21.21 -32.33
N CYS A 526 -16.94 22.20 -31.44
CA CYS A 526 -18.22 22.75 -31.01
C CYS A 526 -18.93 23.56 -32.11
N ASP A 527 -18.18 24.18 -33.03
CA ASP A 527 -18.73 24.91 -34.17
C ASP A 527 -19.16 23.98 -35.33
N THR A 528 -18.86 22.67 -35.24
CA THR A 528 -19.18 21.66 -36.27
C THR A 528 -20.53 20.96 -35.99
N ARG A 529 -21.34 20.75 -37.04
CA ARG A 529 -22.59 19.96 -36.96
C ARG A 529 -22.29 18.46 -37.01
N LEU A 530 -23.16 17.61 -36.47
CA LEU A 530 -22.97 16.15 -36.49
C LEU A 530 -22.84 15.60 -37.92
N ASP A 531 -23.63 16.15 -38.86
CA ASP A 531 -23.66 15.76 -40.28
C ASP A 531 -22.27 15.92 -40.94
N ASP A 532 -21.61 17.06 -40.67
CA ASP A 532 -20.29 17.41 -41.18
C ASP A 532 -19.14 16.75 -40.38
N ALA A 533 -19.40 16.35 -39.13
CA ALA A 533 -18.37 15.99 -38.17
C ALA A 533 -17.49 14.81 -38.61
N LYS A 534 -18.01 13.86 -39.40
CA LYS A 534 -17.19 12.75 -39.93
C LYS A 534 -16.28 13.17 -41.09
N ALA A 535 -16.64 14.22 -41.83
CA ALA A 535 -15.76 14.81 -42.85
C ALA A 535 -14.66 15.67 -42.21
N THR A 536 -15.02 16.49 -41.21
CA THR A 536 -14.07 17.35 -40.47
C THR A 536 -13.11 16.55 -39.58
N PHE A 537 -13.58 15.46 -38.97
CA PHE A 537 -12.82 14.64 -38.02
C PHE A 537 -12.80 13.16 -38.43
N PRO A 538 -12.18 12.80 -39.57
CA PRO A 538 -12.29 11.48 -40.18
C PRO A 538 -11.73 10.34 -39.32
N ARG A 539 -10.82 10.62 -38.39
CA ARG A 539 -10.23 9.63 -37.48
C ARG A 539 -11.11 9.28 -36.26
N VAL A 540 -12.13 10.09 -35.94
CA VAL A 540 -12.98 9.88 -34.76
C VAL A 540 -14.00 8.76 -35.03
N ASP A 541 -14.18 7.83 -34.07
CA ASP A 541 -15.24 6.80 -34.12
C ASP A 541 -16.64 7.45 -34.21
N LEU A 542 -17.57 6.88 -34.99
CA LEU A 542 -18.92 7.46 -35.18
C LEU A 542 -19.65 7.68 -33.84
N ASP A 543 -19.58 6.72 -32.93
CA ASP A 543 -20.18 6.78 -31.58
C ASP A 543 -19.57 7.88 -30.68
N ASN A 544 -18.39 8.41 -31.05
CA ASN A 544 -17.71 9.48 -30.34
C ASN A 544 -18.00 10.87 -30.91
N LEU A 545 -18.39 10.99 -32.19
CA LEU A 545 -18.62 12.30 -32.83
C LEU A 545 -19.58 13.21 -32.04
N PRO A 546 -20.77 12.76 -31.55
CA PRO A 546 -21.70 13.63 -30.83
C PRO A 546 -21.13 14.29 -29.58
N TYR A 547 -20.08 13.70 -29.01
CA TYR A 547 -19.44 14.11 -27.76
C TYR A 547 -18.11 14.83 -27.97
N LEU A 548 -17.67 15.06 -29.21
CA LEU A 548 -16.31 15.56 -29.49
C LEU A 548 -16.06 16.98 -28.95
N CYS A 549 -17.08 17.85 -29.01
CA CYS A 549 -17.08 19.15 -28.34
C CYS A 549 -16.93 18.97 -26.82
N MET A 550 -17.78 18.13 -26.20
CA MET A 550 -17.73 17.81 -24.77
C MET A 550 -16.34 17.32 -24.32
N ASP A 551 -15.75 16.37 -25.04
CA ASP A 551 -14.47 15.75 -24.70
C ASP A 551 -13.33 16.76 -24.66
N LEU A 552 -13.19 17.58 -25.71
CA LEU A 552 -12.10 18.55 -25.85
C LEU A 552 -12.27 19.74 -24.90
N VAL A 553 -13.51 20.22 -24.71
CA VAL A 553 -13.83 21.24 -23.70
C VAL A 553 -13.50 20.71 -22.30
N TYR A 554 -13.87 19.46 -21.99
CA TYR A 554 -13.59 18.84 -20.71
C TYR A 554 -12.08 18.67 -20.48
N GLN A 555 -11.34 18.17 -21.48
CA GLN A 555 -9.89 18.03 -21.40
C GLN A 555 -9.18 19.37 -21.13
N TYR A 556 -9.57 20.44 -21.82
CA TYR A 556 -9.03 21.77 -21.58
C TYR A 556 -9.38 22.30 -20.18
N ALA A 557 -10.66 22.23 -19.77
CA ALA A 557 -11.13 22.67 -18.46
C ALA A 557 -10.45 21.88 -17.31
N LEU A 558 -10.29 20.57 -17.47
CA LEU A 558 -9.62 19.71 -16.49
C LEU A 558 -8.14 20.10 -16.29
N LEU A 559 -7.40 20.38 -17.38
CA LEU A 559 -5.99 20.77 -17.30
C LEU A 559 -5.81 22.18 -16.71
N VAL A 560 -6.59 23.16 -17.18
CA VAL A 560 -6.37 24.58 -16.85
C VAL A 560 -7.16 25.01 -15.62
N ASP A 561 -8.47 24.76 -15.60
CA ASP A 561 -9.34 25.21 -14.51
C ASP A 561 -9.35 24.21 -13.34
N GLY A 562 -9.19 22.91 -13.62
CA GLY A 562 -9.15 21.84 -12.62
C GLY A 562 -7.77 21.65 -11.99
N PHE A 563 -6.72 21.47 -12.79
CA PHE A 563 -5.35 21.23 -12.33
C PHE A 563 -4.48 22.49 -12.23
N GLY A 564 -4.96 23.66 -12.67
CA GLY A 564 -4.24 24.93 -12.57
C GLY A 564 -3.03 25.04 -13.49
N LEU A 565 -2.97 24.28 -14.58
CA LEU A 565 -1.86 24.34 -15.54
C LEU A 565 -1.97 25.59 -16.42
N ASP A 566 -0.84 26.29 -16.61
CA ASP A 566 -0.75 27.44 -17.52
C ASP A 566 -1.13 27.02 -18.95
N PRO A 567 -2.15 27.64 -19.58
CA PRO A 567 -2.65 27.24 -20.88
C PRO A 567 -1.63 27.41 -22.03
N ARG A 568 -0.60 28.25 -21.86
CA ARG A 568 0.45 28.50 -22.86
C ARG A 568 1.72 27.66 -22.62
N LYS A 569 1.84 27.04 -21.46
CA LYS A 569 3.02 26.24 -21.10
C LYS A 569 3.02 24.90 -21.81
N GLU A 570 4.21 24.47 -22.24
CA GLU A 570 4.39 23.18 -22.90
C GLU A 570 4.23 22.01 -21.91
N MET A 571 3.52 20.98 -22.36
CA MET A 571 3.42 19.65 -21.76
C MET A 571 3.66 18.58 -22.82
N THR A 572 3.95 17.36 -22.39
CA THR A 572 4.25 16.23 -23.28
C THR A 572 3.06 15.28 -23.29
N LEU A 573 2.33 15.17 -24.40
CA LEU A 573 1.41 14.03 -24.56
C LEU A 573 2.26 12.77 -24.78
N VAL A 574 1.91 11.68 -24.10
CA VAL A 574 2.67 10.43 -24.15
C VAL A 574 1.74 9.25 -24.41
N LYS A 575 2.19 8.38 -25.32
CA LYS A 575 1.63 7.04 -25.54
C LYS A 575 2.66 5.98 -25.18
N LYS A 576 3.86 6.08 -25.79
CA LYS A 576 5.01 5.25 -25.44
C LYS A 576 6.21 6.11 -25.05
N VAL A 577 7.04 5.61 -24.14
CA VAL A 577 8.35 6.19 -23.84
C VAL A 577 9.43 5.41 -24.58
N LYS A 578 10.41 6.11 -25.18
CA LYS A 578 11.58 5.47 -25.76
C LYS A 578 12.53 5.02 -24.65
N TYR A 579 12.87 3.74 -24.64
CA TYR A 579 13.83 3.17 -23.70
C TYR A 579 14.82 2.29 -24.47
N LYS A 580 16.11 2.57 -24.30
CA LYS A 580 17.20 2.06 -25.17
C LYS A 580 16.85 2.33 -26.65
N ASN A 581 16.69 1.29 -27.46
CA ASN A 581 16.39 1.40 -28.89
C ASN A 581 14.91 1.11 -29.26
N SER A 582 14.05 0.87 -28.27
CA SER A 582 12.65 0.45 -28.48
C SER A 582 11.66 1.39 -27.79
N LEU A 583 10.37 1.16 -27.98
CA LEU A 583 9.27 1.87 -27.33
C LEU A 583 8.57 0.96 -26.31
N VAL A 584 8.09 1.54 -25.21
CA VAL A 584 7.34 0.85 -24.14
C VAL A 584 6.10 1.67 -23.78
N GLU A 585 4.92 1.06 -23.62
CA GLU A 585 3.68 1.74 -23.23
C GLU A 585 3.83 2.51 -21.90
N ALA A 586 3.31 3.74 -21.87
CA ALA A 586 3.46 4.66 -20.74
C ALA A 586 2.41 4.41 -19.63
N ALA A 587 2.27 3.17 -19.20
CA ALA A 587 1.21 2.69 -18.31
C ALA A 587 1.74 1.91 -17.10
N TRP A 588 0.93 1.83 -16.03
CA TRP A 588 1.26 1.14 -14.78
C TRP A 588 1.77 -0.32 -14.86
N PRO A 589 1.43 -1.17 -15.87
CA PRO A 589 1.78 -2.60 -15.87
C PRO A 589 3.27 -2.94 -15.76
N LEU A 590 4.19 -2.09 -16.25
CA LEU A 590 5.63 -2.35 -16.16
C LEU A 590 6.11 -2.47 -14.70
N VAL A 591 5.60 -1.61 -13.81
CA VAL A 591 5.99 -1.59 -12.40
C VAL A 591 5.39 -2.77 -11.63
N SER A 592 4.21 -3.27 -12.02
CA SER A 592 3.71 -4.56 -11.51
C SER A 592 4.67 -5.68 -11.89
N ALA A 593 4.99 -5.81 -13.18
CA ALA A 593 5.86 -6.88 -13.70
C ALA A 593 7.23 -6.91 -13.01
N ILE A 594 7.87 -5.75 -12.81
CA ILE A 594 9.14 -5.64 -12.06
C ILE A 594 8.95 -6.08 -10.60
N SER A 595 7.88 -5.67 -9.93
CA SER A 595 7.58 -6.05 -8.55
C SER A 595 7.35 -7.55 -8.39
N ASP A 596 6.63 -8.16 -9.33
CA ASP A 596 6.34 -9.59 -9.35
C ASP A 596 7.60 -10.44 -9.54
N LEU A 597 8.54 -10.01 -10.38
CA LEU A 597 9.80 -10.72 -10.58
C LEU A 597 10.78 -10.55 -9.41
N GLN A 598 10.76 -9.42 -8.69
CA GLN A 598 11.47 -9.29 -7.41
C GLN A 598 10.93 -10.23 -6.33
N LEU A 599 9.61 -10.47 -6.32
CA LEU A 599 8.97 -11.45 -5.45
C LEU A 599 9.23 -12.90 -5.91
N GLY A 600 9.36 -13.13 -7.22
CA GLY A 600 9.64 -14.43 -7.83
C GLY A 600 11.09 -14.90 -7.65
N SER A 601 12.07 -14.03 -7.92
CA SER A 601 13.50 -14.34 -7.75
C SER A 601 13.89 -14.45 -6.27
N SER A 602 13.13 -13.83 -5.37
CA SER A 602 13.36 -13.84 -3.93
C SER A 602 12.47 -14.83 -3.17
N CYS A 603 12.35 -16.07 -3.68
CA CYS A 603 11.89 -17.21 -2.87
C CYS A 603 12.92 -17.62 -1.78
N SER A 604 13.80 -16.70 -1.34
CA SER A 604 14.57 -16.82 -0.12
C SER A 604 14.90 -15.45 0.50
N ARG A 605 14.08 -15.07 1.51
CA ARG A 605 14.22 -13.95 2.47
C ARG A 605 13.50 -12.64 2.05
N ARG A 606 12.95 -11.95 3.07
CA ARG A 606 12.30 -10.61 3.04
C ARG A 606 10.83 -10.52 2.57
N SER A 607 9.97 -11.42 3.06
CA SER A 607 8.50 -11.25 3.12
C SER A 607 8.02 -10.08 4.02
N SER A 608 8.91 -9.20 4.48
CA SER A 608 8.62 -8.11 5.43
C SER A 608 9.18 -6.73 5.05
N LEU A 609 9.81 -6.57 3.88
CA LEU A 609 10.47 -5.31 3.50
C LEU A 609 9.91 -4.60 2.26
N LEU A 610 9.09 -5.24 1.42
CA LEU A 610 8.41 -4.54 0.31
C LEU A 610 7.12 -3.83 0.76
N TYR A 611 6.34 -4.40 1.69
CA TYR A 611 5.29 -3.64 2.41
C TYR A 611 5.86 -2.50 3.27
N SER A 612 7.17 -2.52 3.57
CA SER A 612 7.89 -1.46 4.27
C SER A 612 8.59 -0.47 3.32
N TRP A 613 8.32 -0.53 2.00
CA TRP A 613 8.89 0.39 0.99
C TRP A 613 7.90 1.45 0.49
N MET A 614 6.62 1.36 0.88
CA MET A 614 5.56 2.33 0.53
C MET A 614 4.95 3.03 1.76
N LEU A 615 5.43 2.72 2.97
CA LEU A 615 5.04 3.37 4.22
C LEU A 615 6.27 3.88 4.95
N GLY A 616 6.24 5.15 5.33
CA GLY A 616 7.42 5.90 5.75
C GLY A 616 8.03 5.48 7.09
N PRO A 617 9.37 5.43 7.21
CA PRO A 617 10.02 5.23 8.50
C PRO A 617 9.88 6.49 9.37
N SER A 618 9.11 6.39 10.45
CA SER A 618 8.95 7.47 11.44
C SER A 618 10.27 7.76 12.17
N LYS A 619 11.08 8.67 11.64
CA LYS A 619 12.30 9.15 12.29
C LYS A 619 11.95 9.96 13.54
N SER A 620 12.36 9.47 14.71
CA SER A 620 12.55 10.32 15.88
C SER A 620 13.97 10.13 16.43
N ARG A 621 14.56 11.24 16.89
CA ARG A 621 15.87 11.36 17.58
C ARG A 621 17.11 10.99 16.76
N LEU A 622 17.94 12.00 16.48
CA LEU A 622 19.24 12.15 17.14
C LEU A 622 19.90 13.48 16.78
N PHE A 623 19.98 14.41 17.74
CA PHE A 623 21.07 15.39 17.90
C PHE A 623 20.84 16.23 19.17
N PRO A 624 21.74 16.18 20.16
CA PRO A 624 21.90 17.20 21.19
C PRO A 624 23.25 17.95 21.03
N LEU A 625 23.41 19.04 21.79
CA LEU A 625 24.65 19.82 22.00
C LEU A 625 25.19 20.61 20.79
N LEU A 626 24.97 21.93 20.82
CA LEU A 626 26.05 22.87 21.16
C LEU A 626 25.46 24.12 21.83
N PHE A 627 26.18 24.68 22.80
CA PHE A 627 25.77 25.82 23.62
C PHE A 627 26.77 26.98 23.39
N GLN A 628 26.29 28.21 23.18
CA GLN A 628 26.68 29.43 23.93
C GLN A 628 26.30 30.76 23.22
N GLY A 629 25.66 31.66 23.99
CA GLY A 629 25.74 33.14 23.95
C GLY A 629 25.50 33.90 22.63
N ARG A 630 24.64 34.93 22.57
CA ARG A 630 24.48 36.05 23.52
C ARG A 630 23.07 36.67 23.46
N ASN A 631 22.71 37.46 24.46
CA ASN A 631 21.49 38.29 24.48
C ASN A 631 21.69 39.59 23.68
N LEU A 632 20.60 40.13 23.12
CA LEU A 632 20.20 41.55 23.30
C LEU A 632 18.76 41.80 22.79
N ASP A 633 17.85 41.82 23.77
CA ASP A 633 16.59 42.57 23.95
C ASP A 633 15.64 43.03 22.80
N SER A 634 14.36 43.08 23.22
CA SER A 634 13.31 44.00 22.75
C SER A 634 12.73 43.84 21.34
N MET A 635 11.60 43.14 21.27
CA MET A 635 10.30 43.81 21.13
C MET A 635 9.18 42.92 21.67
N SER A 636 8.51 43.35 22.75
CA SER A 636 7.42 42.60 23.40
C SER A 636 6.04 43.11 22.97
N ARG A 637 5.18 42.21 22.49
CA ARG A 637 3.71 42.38 22.51
C ARG A 637 3.02 41.11 22.97
N GLU A 638 1.95 41.33 23.73
CA GLU A 638 1.38 40.44 24.74
C GLU A 638 1.03 39.02 24.29
N ARG A 639 1.39 38.05 25.14
CA ARG A 639 0.97 36.65 25.06
C ARG A 639 -0.49 36.52 25.48
N ALA A 640 -1.42 36.55 24.51
CA ALA A 640 -2.85 36.48 24.78
C ALA A 640 -3.24 35.24 25.62
N LYS A 641 -3.81 35.54 26.80
CA LYS A 641 -4.42 34.67 27.82
C LYS A 641 -4.59 33.19 27.46
N ARG A 642 -3.95 32.29 28.23
CA ARG A 642 -4.41 30.89 28.39
C ARG A 642 -5.88 30.93 28.84
N ALA A 643 -6.78 30.35 28.07
CA ALA A 643 -8.18 30.22 28.48
C ALA A 643 -8.28 29.25 29.67
N THR A 644 -8.99 29.64 30.73
CA THR A 644 -9.20 28.81 31.92
C THR A 644 -10.13 27.65 31.57
N LEU A 645 -9.57 26.51 31.14
CA LEU A 645 -10.34 25.29 30.89
C LEU A 645 -10.94 24.78 32.22
N PRO A 646 -12.24 24.46 32.27
CA PRO A 646 -12.91 23.99 33.49
C PRO A 646 -12.35 22.65 34.01
N PRO A 647 -12.79 22.18 35.20
CA PRO A 647 -12.49 20.82 35.65
C PRO A 647 -12.96 19.77 34.64
N ALA A 648 -12.19 18.69 34.46
CA ALA A 648 -12.57 17.59 33.57
C ALA A 648 -13.92 16.99 33.95
N GLN A 649 -14.15 16.81 35.25
CA GLN A 649 -15.38 16.33 35.87
C GLN A 649 -16.64 17.06 35.38
N GLU A 650 -16.61 18.40 35.33
CA GLU A 650 -17.75 19.22 34.91
C GLU A 650 -18.13 18.97 33.43
N ASN A 651 -17.14 18.66 32.59
CA ASN A 651 -17.38 18.26 31.21
C ASN A 651 -17.89 16.82 31.12
N MET A 652 -17.31 15.87 31.88
CA MET A 652 -17.76 14.48 31.89
C MET A 652 -19.24 14.36 32.31
N GLU A 653 -19.67 15.06 33.36
CA GLU A 653 -21.07 15.08 33.80
C GLU A 653 -22.05 15.66 32.78
N LYS A 654 -21.61 16.64 31.97
CA LYS A 654 -22.41 17.19 30.86
C LYS A 654 -22.52 16.17 29.72
N LEU A 655 -21.41 15.54 29.35
CA LEU A 655 -21.36 14.55 28.28
C LEU A 655 -22.14 13.28 28.63
N GLU A 656 -22.09 12.86 29.90
CA GLU A 656 -22.95 11.79 30.44
C GLU A 656 -24.44 12.07 30.23
N LYS A 657 -24.89 13.32 30.44
CA LYS A 657 -26.30 13.70 30.23
C LYS A 657 -26.69 13.61 28.76
N VAL A 658 -25.79 13.95 27.83
CA VAL A 658 -26.05 13.84 26.37
C VAL A 658 -26.11 12.38 25.92
N VAL A 659 -25.25 11.50 26.46
CA VAL A 659 -25.35 10.05 26.17
C VAL A 659 -26.63 9.45 26.76
N LYS A 660 -27.03 9.86 27.97
CA LYS A 660 -28.32 9.47 28.59
C LYS A 660 -29.55 10.00 27.83
N GLN A 661 -29.37 11.00 26.95
CA GLN A 661 -30.40 11.50 26.01
C GLN A 661 -30.38 10.77 24.66
N GLY A 662 -29.56 9.72 24.49
CA GLY A 662 -29.50 8.92 23.26
C GLY A 662 -28.73 9.54 22.09
N ASN A 663 -28.16 10.75 22.24
CA ASN A 663 -27.37 11.40 21.19
C ASN A 663 -25.91 10.91 21.23
N TYR A 664 -25.72 9.64 20.92
CA TYR A 664 -24.43 8.95 21.00
C TYR A 664 -23.36 9.58 20.11
N TYR A 665 -23.66 9.83 18.83
CA TYR A 665 -22.71 10.45 17.89
C TYR A 665 -22.38 11.90 18.28
N GLY A 666 -23.37 12.71 18.64
CA GLY A 666 -23.13 14.09 19.11
C GLY A 666 -22.27 14.13 20.37
N ALA A 667 -22.51 13.25 21.33
CA ALA A 667 -21.66 13.09 22.50
C ALA A 667 -20.22 12.69 22.12
N GLN A 668 -20.04 11.73 21.20
CA GLN A 668 -18.73 11.29 20.72
C GLN A 668 -17.91 12.45 20.13
N GLN A 669 -18.53 13.27 19.27
CA GLN A 669 -17.89 14.45 18.68
C GLN A 669 -17.53 15.50 19.73
N MET A 670 -18.33 15.64 20.80
CA MET A 670 -17.98 16.51 21.92
C MET A 670 -16.85 15.94 22.80
N PHE A 671 -16.80 14.62 23.06
CA PHE A 671 -15.65 13.97 23.71
C PHE A 671 -14.35 14.22 22.92
N LYS A 672 -14.36 14.06 21.59
CA LYS A 672 -13.23 14.40 20.70
C LYS A 672 -12.89 15.90 20.78
N SER A 673 -13.87 16.80 20.59
CA SER A 673 -13.64 18.25 20.59
C SER A 673 -13.14 18.80 21.93
N ILE A 674 -13.54 18.22 23.05
CA ILE A 674 -13.14 18.66 24.39
C ILE A 674 -11.76 18.12 24.73
N SER A 675 -11.50 16.82 24.57
CA SER A 675 -10.19 16.21 24.84
C SER A 675 -9.06 16.88 24.04
N VAL A 676 -9.29 17.21 22.76
CA VAL A 676 -8.33 17.98 21.93
C VAL A 676 -7.97 19.34 22.54
N ARG A 677 -8.86 20.00 23.28
CA ARG A 677 -8.56 21.29 23.97
C ARG A 677 -7.65 21.08 25.17
N TYR A 678 -7.88 20.03 25.97
CA TYR A 678 -7.00 19.69 27.10
C TYR A 678 -5.62 19.24 26.60
N VAL A 679 -5.56 18.39 25.57
CA VAL A 679 -4.31 18.00 24.88
C VAL A 679 -3.55 19.21 24.32
N SER A 680 -4.25 20.19 23.73
CA SER A 680 -3.65 21.42 23.22
C SER A 680 -3.20 22.40 24.32
N ALA A 681 -3.69 22.21 25.55
CA ALA A 681 -3.25 22.90 26.76
C ALA A 681 -2.20 22.10 27.56
N GLU A 682 -1.68 21.00 27.00
CA GLU A 682 -0.72 20.07 27.64
C GLU A 682 -1.26 19.35 28.89
N ARG A 683 -2.59 19.37 29.09
CA ARG A 683 -3.33 18.73 30.18
C ARG A 683 -3.70 17.29 29.80
N TYR A 684 -2.67 16.44 29.69
CA TYR A 684 -2.82 15.09 29.14
C TYR A 684 -3.65 14.14 30.02
N PHE A 685 -3.48 14.19 31.34
CA PHE A 685 -4.24 13.32 32.25
C PHE A 685 -5.74 13.63 32.22
N GLU A 686 -6.11 14.91 32.26
CA GLU A 686 -7.52 15.31 32.16
C GLU A 686 -8.15 14.98 30.79
N ALA A 687 -7.36 14.96 29.72
CA ALA A 687 -7.81 14.47 28.42
C ALA A 687 -8.02 12.95 28.42
N LEU A 688 -7.14 12.21 29.09
CA LEU A 688 -7.25 10.75 29.26
C LEU A 688 -8.48 10.37 30.08
N ASP A 689 -8.79 11.08 31.17
CA ASP A 689 -10.01 10.88 31.97
C ASP A 689 -11.27 11.03 31.11
N ILE A 690 -11.34 12.13 30.34
CA ILE A 690 -12.47 12.44 29.45
C ILE A 690 -12.62 11.37 28.36
N LEU A 691 -11.52 10.90 27.77
CA LEU A 691 -11.54 9.87 26.73
C LEU A 691 -11.87 8.47 27.28
N HIS A 692 -11.34 8.11 28.45
CA HIS A 692 -11.65 6.87 29.16
C HIS A 692 -13.13 6.81 29.57
N CYS A 693 -13.66 7.90 30.13
CA CYS A 693 -15.07 8.07 30.44
C CYS A 693 -15.93 7.89 29.18
N GLY A 694 -15.62 8.62 28.10
CA GLY A 694 -16.36 8.55 26.85
C GLY A 694 -16.33 7.17 26.19
N ALA A 695 -15.17 6.53 26.12
CA ALA A 695 -15.03 5.17 25.60
C ALA A 695 -15.86 4.17 26.42
N CYS A 696 -15.68 4.12 27.74
CA CYS A 696 -16.43 3.24 28.62
C CYS A 696 -17.95 3.44 28.50
N LEU A 697 -18.40 4.69 28.42
CA LEU A 697 -19.82 5.04 28.39
C LEU A 697 -20.48 4.71 27.04
N GLN A 698 -19.82 4.97 25.92
CA GLN A 698 -20.32 4.60 24.59
C GLN A 698 -20.39 3.08 24.42
N LEU A 699 -19.32 2.37 24.79
CA LEU A 699 -19.26 0.91 24.74
C LEU A 699 -20.35 0.25 25.61
N LYS A 700 -20.59 0.78 26.82
CA LYS A 700 -21.68 0.33 27.72
C LYS A 700 -23.08 0.51 27.12
N ASN A 701 -23.27 1.45 26.19
CA ASN A 701 -24.53 1.66 25.45
C ASN A 701 -24.55 0.93 24.09
N GLY A 702 -23.67 -0.05 23.88
CA GLY A 702 -23.58 -0.84 22.64
C GLY A 702 -23.01 -0.08 21.44
N GLN A 703 -22.53 1.15 21.62
CA GLN A 703 -22.04 2.01 20.54
C GLN A 703 -20.58 1.70 20.21
N VAL A 704 -20.35 0.51 19.62
CA VAL A 704 -19.02 -0.09 19.51
C VAL A 704 -18.04 0.75 18.70
N THR A 705 -18.45 1.25 17.53
CA THR A 705 -17.63 2.15 16.70
C THR A 705 -17.29 3.42 17.47
N CYS A 706 -18.31 4.17 17.89
CA CYS A 706 -18.16 5.43 18.64
C CYS A 706 -17.23 5.30 19.85
N GLY A 707 -17.38 4.23 20.63
CA GLY A 707 -16.56 3.94 21.81
C GLY A 707 -15.15 3.48 21.49
N SER A 708 -14.95 2.66 20.44
CA SER A 708 -13.63 2.21 20.00
C SER A 708 -12.76 3.33 19.44
N GLU A 709 -13.35 4.32 18.76
CA GLU A 709 -12.63 5.51 18.29
C GLU A 709 -12.15 6.39 19.47
N LEU A 710 -12.95 6.51 20.53
CA LEU A 710 -12.53 7.20 21.76
C LEU A 710 -11.46 6.39 22.53
N ALA A 711 -11.54 5.07 22.48
CA ALA A 711 -10.54 4.17 23.04
C ALA A 711 -9.19 4.23 22.28
N LEU A 712 -9.23 4.36 20.95
CA LEU A 712 -8.03 4.61 20.14
C LEU A 712 -7.42 5.98 20.46
N LEU A 713 -8.23 7.04 20.48
CA LEU A 713 -7.78 8.40 20.82
C LEU A 713 -7.24 8.51 22.26
N PHE A 714 -7.73 7.68 23.19
CA PHE A 714 -7.14 7.51 24.53
C PHE A 714 -5.70 6.98 24.43
N VAL A 715 -5.46 5.92 23.66
CA VAL A 715 -4.10 5.37 23.46
C VAL A 715 -3.18 6.34 22.71
N GLU A 716 -3.68 7.05 21.70
CA GLU A 716 -2.93 8.13 21.05
C GLU A 716 -2.54 9.23 22.03
N THR A 717 -3.42 9.55 23.00
CA THR A 717 -3.15 10.54 24.05
C THR A 717 -2.12 10.01 25.05
N LEU A 718 -2.10 8.71 25.38
CA LEU A 718 -1.03 8.09 26.18
C LEU A 718 0.33 8.24 25.46
N VAL A 719 0.40 7.91 24.17
CA VAL A 719 1.61 8.04 23.35
C VAL A 719 2.05 9.51 23.24
N LYS A 720 1.13 10.44 22.96
CA LYS A 720 1.43 11.86 22.81
C LYS A 720 1.87 12.53 24.11
N GLY A 721 1.23 12.18 25.23
CA GLY A 721 1.62 12.57 26.58
C GLY A 721 2.90 11.86 27.08
N LYS A 722 3.39 10.86 26.34
CA LYS A 722 4.53 9.98 26.69
C LYS A 722 4.31 9.27 28.04
N VAL A 723 3.07 8.91 28.33
CA VAL A 723 2.67 8.29 29.59
C VAL A 723 3.26 6.89 29.68
N SER A 724 4.04 6.66 30.74
CA SER A 724 4.68 5.38 31.04
C SER A 724 3.67 4.26 31.21
N TYR A 725 4.02 3.05 30.79
CA TYR A 725 3.27 1.85 31.14
C TYR A 725 3.42 1.54 32.64
N ASN A 726 2.30 1.38 33.33
CA ASN A 726 2.19 0.94 34.72
C ASN A 726 0.82 0.26 34.95
N GLU A 727 0.58 -0.32 36.13
CA GLU A 727 -0.71 -1.00 36.42
C GLU A 727 -1.91 -0.06 36.38
N GLU A 728 -1.76 1.22 36.72
CA GLU A 728 -2.84 2.22 36.68
C GLU A 728 -3.30 2.52 35.24
N THR A 729 -2.35 2.72 34.32
CA THR A 729 -2.63 2.96 32.90
C THR A 729 -3.08 1.68 32.19
N LEU A 730 -2.55 0.52 32.58
CA LEU A 730 -3.09 -0.79 32.17
C LEU A 730 -4.54 -0.96 32.66
N ASP A 731 -4.85 -0.56 33.90
CA ASP A 731 -6.20 -0.69 34.45
C ASP A 731 -7.23 0.19 33.72
N HIS A 732 -6.84 1.38 33.24
CA HIS A 732 -7.70 2.17 32.34
C HIS A 732 -7.93 1.47 30.99
N VAL A 733 -6.91 0.82 30.40
CA VAL A 733 -7.08 0.00 29.19
C VAL A 733 -7.97 -1.23 29.46
N ARG A 734 -7.79 -1.88 30.60
CA ARG A 734 -8.58 -3.03 31.11
C ARG A 734 -10.06 -2.66 31.29
N LYS A 735 -10.34 -1.54 31.97
CA LYS A 735 -11.69 -0.99 32.18
C LYS A 735 -12.43 -0.73 30.87
N ILE A 736 -11.75 -0.17 29.86
CA ILE A 736 -12.30 0.04 28.51
C ILE A 736 -12.55 -1.31 27.81
N TYR A 737 -11.58 -2.23 27.82
CA TYR A 737 -11.71 -3.59 27.26
C TYR A 737 -12.92 -4.36 27.81
N GLU A 738 -13.17 -4.26 29.11
CA GLU A 738 -14.34 -4.86 29.78
C GLU A 738 -15.68 -4.32 29.29
N LYS A 739 -15.75 -3.13 28.68
CA LYS A 739 -17.01 -2.57 28.16
C LYS A 739 -17.29 -2.96 26.71
N PHE A 740 -16.32 -3.51 25.97
CA PHE A 740 -16.58 -4.05 24.63
C PHE A 740 -17.63 -5.17 24.71
N PRO A 741 -18.79 -5.05 24.01
CA PRO A 741 -19.86 -6.03 24.12
C PRO A 741 -19.41 -7.44 23.72
N ARG A 742 -19.97 -8.45 24.41
CA ARG A 742 -19.72 -9.88 24.16
C ARG A 742 -21.02 -10.70 24.03
N PRO A 743 -21.99 -10.30 23.17
CA PRO A 743 -23.14 -11.15 22.92
C PRO A 743 -22.68 -12.46 22.25
N SER A 744 -23.39 -13.55 22.52
CA SER A 744 -23.21 -14.81 21.79
C SER A 744 -23.57 -14.61 20.32
N VAL A 745 -22.75 -15.18 19.43
CA VAL A 745 -23.12 -15.36 18.03
C VAL A 745 -24.06 -16.58 17.96
N PRO A 746 -25.14 -16.57 17.17
CA PRO A 746 -25.96 -17.75 16.96
C PRO A 746 -25.12 -18.89 16.35
N GLN A 747 -24.92 -19.97 17.11
CA GLN A 747 -24.08 -21.11 16.68
C GLN A 747 -24.86 -22.16 15.89
N ASN A 748 -26.12 -22.40 16.27
CA ASN A 748 -27.06 -23.26 15.54
C ASN A 748 -28.31 -22.46 15.19
N LEU A 749 -28.66 -22.45 13.91
CA LEU A 749 -30.02 -22.22 13.42
C LEU A 749 -30.39 -23.49 12.67
N ASP A 750 -31.48 -24.14 13.05
CA ASP A 750 -31.97 -25.30 12.30
C ASP A 750 -32.37 -24.84 10.90
N PHE A 751 -31.73 -25.41 9.87
CA PHE A 751 -31.98 -25.08 8.46
C PHE A 751 -33.26 -25.76 7.94
N ALA A 752 -34.36 -25.56 8.67
CA ALA A 752 -35.71 -25.90 8.25
C ALA A 752 -36.40 -24.62 7.74
N ASP A 753 -36.96 -24.73 6.52
CA ASP A 753 -37.77 -23.75 5.80
C ASP A 753 -37.08 -22.49 5.22
N ASP A 754 -37.47 -22.14 3.99
CA ASP A 754 -36.80 -21.19 3.06
C ASP A 754 -37.03 -19.68 3.37
N ASP A 755 -36.99 -19.28 4.64
CA ASP A 755 -37.21 -17.88 5.04
C ASP A 755 -35.96 -16.99 4.80
N ALA A 756 -35.94 -16.28 3.66
CA ALA A 756 -34.89 -15.34 3.29
C ALA A 756 -34.59 -14.24 4.34
N ASP A 757 -35.60 -13.89 5.15
CA ASP A 757 -35.49 -12.92 6.24
C ASP A 757 -34.57 -13.40 7.39
N ASN A 758 -34.41 -14.71 7.56
CA ASN A 758 -33.50 -15.29 8.56
C ASN A 758 -32.04 -15.23 8.11
N MET A 759 -31.78 -15.43 6.81
CA MET A 759 -30.45 -15.24 6.22
C MET A 759 -29.97 -13.77 6.30
N GLN A 760 -30.88 -12.80 6.16
CA GLN A 760 -30.55 -11.39 6.34
C GLN A 760 -30.13 -11.09 7.79
N LYS A 761 -30.91 -11.54 8.78
CA LYS A 761 -30.59 -11.37 10.22
C LYS A 761 -29.27 -12.03 10.60
N LEU A 762 -28.98 -13.22 10.06
CA LEU A 762 -27.70 -13.92 10.27
C LEU A 762 -26.52 -13.14 9.66
N SER A 763 -26.69 -12.61 8.45
CA SER A 763 -25.69 -11.75 7.79
C SER A 763 -25.39 -10.49 8.62
N GLU A 764 -26.42 -9.82 9.12
CA GLU A 764 -26.29 -8.64 9.99
C GLU A 764 -25.61 -8.97 11.34
N ALA A 765 -25.98 -10.10 11.97
CA ALA A 765 -25.34 -10.56 13.20
C ALA A 765 -23.84 -10.87 13.00
N ILE A 766 -23.48 -11.50 11.87
CA ILE A 766 -22.08 -11.78 11.50
C ILE A 766 -21.31 -10.49 11.17
N ALA A 767 -21.93 -9.53 10.47
CA ALA A 767 -21.34 -8.22 10.19
C ALA A 767 -21.08 -7.43 11.49
N ALA A 768 -22.03 -7.44 12.42
CA ALA A 768 -21.87 -6.87 13.74
C ALA A 768 -20.77 -7.57 14.55
N ALA A 769 -20.66 -8.90 14.50
CA ALA A 769 -19.60 -9.65 15.17
C ALA A 769 -18.20 -9.30 14.62
N LYS A 770 -18.03 -9.28 13.30
CA LYS A 770 -16.78 -8.86 12.64
C LYS A 770 -16.40 -7.41 13.02
N THR A 771 -17.38 -6.51 13.06
CA THR A 771 -17.18 -5.12 13.50
C THR A 771 -16.69 -5.05 14.95
N ARG A 772 -17.29 -5.82 15.88
CA ARG A 772 -16.83 -5.89 17.28
C ARG A 772 -15.39 -6.39 17.39
N VAL A 773 -15.06 -7.47 16.69
CA VAL A 773 -13.71 -8.05 16.70
C VAL A 773 -12.68 -7.05 16.18
N GLU A 774 -12.91 -6.36 15.06
CA GLU A 774 -11.91 -5.44 14.52
C GLU A 774 -11.79 -4.13 15.33
N CYS A 775 -12.89 -3.60 15.86
CA CYS A 775 -12.88 -2.43 16.76
C CYS A 775 -12.07 -2.71 18.04
N CYS A 776 -12.32 -3.85 18.70
CA CYS A 776 -11.57 -4.27 19.89
C CYS A 776 -10.11 -4.59 19.53
N SER A 777 -9.90 -5.27 18.40
CA SER A 777 -8.57 -5.62 17.90
C SER A 777 -7.72 -4.39 17.63
N SER A 778 -8.28 -3.34 17.01
CA SER A 778 -7.57 -2.10 16.72
C SER A 778 -7.13 -1.37 17.98
N PHE A 779 -8.04 -1.25 18.96
CA PHE A 779 -7.72 -0.70 20.28
C PHE A 779 -6.59 -1.49 20.98
N LEU A 780 -6.70 -2.81 21.07
CA LEU A 780 -5.68 -3.63 21.74
C LEU A 780 -4.35 -3.68 20.96
N LYS A 781 -4.35 -3.71 19.62
CA LYS A 781 -3.14 -3.56 18.78
C LYS A 781 -2.41 -2.24 19.12
N ALA A 782 -3.15 -1.13 19.25
CA ALA A 782 -2.60 0.16 19.63
C ALA A 782 -2.04 0.14 21.07
N SER A 783 -2.79 -0.42 22.03
CA SER A 783 -2.35 -0.53 23.43
C SER A 783 -1.11 -1.41 23.58
N ILE A 784 -1.01 -2.52 22.85
CA ILE A 784 0.17 -3.39 22.78
C ILE A 784 1.38 -2.59 22.27
N LYS A 785 1.22 -1.80 21.19
CA LYS A 785 2.29 -0.95 20.65
C LYS A 785 2.73 0.12 21.66
N TRP A 786 1.80 0.85 22.27
CA TRP A 786 2.12 1.82 23.32
C TRP A 786 2.86 1.17 24.49
N SER A 787 2.37 0.06 25.04
CA SER A 787 3.03 -0.62 26.16
C SER A 787 4.44 -1.12 25.79
N ALA A 788 4.69 -1.49 24.53
CA ALA A 788 6.01 -1.87 24.04
C ALA A 788 7.00 -0.69 23.96
N GLU A 789 6.51 0.50 23.60
CA GLU A 789 7.32 1.72 23.46
C GLU A 789 7.54 2.44 24.81
N PHE A 790 6.59 2.33 25.74
CA PHE A 790 6.54 3.13 26.98
C PHE A 790 6.70 2.33 28.30
N GLY A 791 7.10 1.04 28.26
CA GLY A 791 7.78 0.42 29.41
C GLY A 791 7.48 -1.04 29.79
N ALA A 792 6.59 -1.76 29.10
CA ALA A 792 6.23 -3.13 29.49
C ALA A 792 7.31 -4.17 29.14
N HIS A 793 7.41 -4.50 27.85
CA HIS A 793 8.33 -5.50 27.30
C HIS A 793 8.46 -5.28 25.78
N ARG A 794 9.51 -5.81 25.15
CA ARG A 794 9.84 -5.60 23.72
C ARG A 794 8.77 -6.05 22.69
N TYR A 795 7.67 -6.65 23.15
CA TYR A 795 6.52 -7.05 22.32
C TYR A 795 5.18 -6.49 22.85
N GLY A 796 5.21 -5.63 23.87
CA GLY A 796 4.04 -5.14 24.62
C GLY A 796 3.75 -5.96 25.88
N SER A 797 2.74 -5.52 26.65
CA SER A 797 2.24 -6.22 27.84
C SER A 797 1.70 -7.61 27.48
N PRO A 798 2.13 -8.68 28.19
CA PRO A 798 1.55 -10.01 28.07
C PRO A 798 0.05 -10.06 28.41
N GLU A 799 -0.41 -9.22 29.32
CA GLU A 799 -1.82 -9.11 29.73
C GLU A 799 -2.67 -8.57 28.59
N LEU A 800 -2.19 -7.55 27.87
CA LEU A 800 -2.85 -7.05 26.65
C LEU A 800 -2.86 -8.09 25.51
N HIS A 801 -1.81 -8.91 25.39
CA HIS A 801 -1.80 -10.05 24.46
C HIS A 801 -2.84 -11.11 24.84
N GLU A 802 -3.00 -11.40 26.13
CA GLU A 802 -4.01 -12.34 26.63
C GLU A 802 -5.44 -11.84 26.40
N MET A 803 -5.72 -10.58 26.73
CA MET A 803 -7.00 -9.91 26.44
C MET A 803 -7.36 -9.97 24.94
N MET A 804 -6.36 -9.78 24.07
CA MET A 804 -6.53 -9.88 22.62
C MET A 804 -6.84 -11.32 22.17
N ALA A 805 -6.11 -12.31 22.68
CA ALA A 805 -6.33 -13.71 22.34
C ALA A 805 -7.72 -14.20 22.77
N GLU A 806 -8.14 -13.86 24.00
CA GLU A 806 -9.47 -14.19 24.52
C GLU A 806 -10.60 -13.54 23.71
N TYR A 807 -10.47 -12.27 23.33
CA TYR A 807 -11.54 -11.58 22.60
C TYR A 807 -11.68 -12.08 21.17
N ILE A 808 -10.57 -12.34 20.46
CA ILE A 808 -10.63 -12.98 19.14
C ILE A 808 -11.31 -14.35 19.27
N TYR A 809 -10.86 -15.21 20.20
CA TYR A 809 -11.42 -16.56 20.34
C TYR A 809 -12.90 -16.58 20.75
N SER A 810 -13.34 -15.64 21.60
CA SER A 810 -14.72 -15.62 22.13
C SER A 810 -15.72 -14.76 21.34
N GLN A 811 -15.28 -14.01 20.33
CA GLN A 811 -16.16 -13.14 19.52
C GLN A 811 -15.99 -13.26 18.01
N SER A 812 -15.01 -14.02 17.50
CA SER A 812 -14.97 -14.37 16.07
C SER A 812 -16.18 -15.26 15.74
N PRO A 813 -16.95 -14.94 14.68
CA PRO A 813 -18.11 -15.76 14.32
C PRO A 813 -17.64 -17.13 13.79
N GLU A 814 -18.09 -18.21 14.42
CA GLU A 814 -17.87 -19.59 13.95
C GLU A 814 -18.72 -19.84 12.69
N VAL A 815 -18.17 -19.49 11.52
CA VAL A 815 -18.88 -19.63 10.23
C VAL A 815 -18.82 -21.08 9.74
N VAL A 816 -19.85 -21.84 10.09
CA VAL A 816 -20.25 -23.05 9.35
C VAL A 816 -20.51 -22.66 7.88
N PRO A 817 -19.92 -23.32 6.85
CA PRO A 817 -18.88 -24.35 6.89
C PRO A 817 -17.64 -23.96 6.04
N TYR A 818 -16.76 -23.07 6.54
CA TYR A 818 -15.50 -22.72 5.85
C TYR A 818 -14.25 -22.91 6.74
N PRO A 819 -13.42 -23.96 6.52
CA PRO A 819 -12.27 -24.26 7.39
C PRO A 819 -11.18 -23.19 7.38
N GLU A 820 -10.90 -22.60 6.22
CA GLU A 820 -9.73 -21.75 6.01
C GLU A 820 -9.76 -20.48 6.89
N SER A 821 -10.96 -19.95 7.16
CA SER A 821 -11.19 -18.88 8.14
C SER A 821 -10.95 -19.32 9.59
N LEU A 822 -11.42 -20.52 9.96
CA LEU A 822 -11.33 -21.03 11.33
C LEU A 822 -9.87 -21.29 11.73
N MET A 823 -9.07 -21.88 10.84
CA MET A 823 -7.62 -21.99 11.01
C MET A 823 -6.95 -20.61 11.12
N LEU A 824 -7.28 -19.66 10.24
CA LEU A 824 -6.66 -18.35 10.19
C LEU A 824 -6.87 -17.53 11.47
N ASP A 825 -8.05 -17.61 12.09
CA ASP A 825 -8.29 -16.96 13.39
C ASP A 825 -7.54 -17.65 14.53
N MET A 826 -7.41 -18.99 14.51
CA MET A 826 -6.59 -19.70 15.50
C MET A 826 -5.09 -19.41 15.36
N VAL A 827 -4.58 -19.09 14.16
CA VAL A 827 -3.21 -18.55 13.98
C VAL A 827 -3.03 -17.25 14.77
N LYS A 828 -4.00 -16.33 14.72
CA LYS A 828 -3.96 -15.04 15.45
C LYS A 828 -4.05 -15.27 16.96
N VAL A 829 -4.98 -16.11 17.40
CA VAL A 829 -5.17 -16.48 18.82
C VAL A 829 -3.88 -17.08 19.40
N SER A 830 -3.26 -18.03 18.68
CA SER A 830 -1.99 -18.64 19.09
C SER A 830 -0.84 -17.62 19.14
N PHE A 831 -0.74 -16.74 18.13
CA PHE A 831 0.28 -15.68 18.10
C PHE A 831 0.22 -14.77 19.34
N HIS A 832 -0.99 -14.46 19.81
CA HIS A 832 -1.20 -13.64 21.01
C HIS A 832 -0.98 -14.43 22.31
N PHE A 833 -1.54 -15.64 22.48
CA PHE A 833 -1.32 -16.44 23.69
C PHE A 833 0.16 -16.78 23.94
N VAL A 834 0.93 -17.07 22.89
CA VAL A 834 2.39 -17.33 22.97
C VAL A 834 3.18 -16.11 23.50
N ARG A 835 2.58 -14.91 23.48
CA ARG A 835 3.14 -13.66 24.04
C ARG A 835 2.46 -13.23 25.35
N GLY A 836 1.41 -13.93 25.78
CA GLY A 836 0.74 -13.77 27.06
C GLY A 836 1.42 -14.53 28.20
N ARG A 837 0.74 -14.64 29.35
CA ARG A 837 1.24 -15.37 30.54
C ARG A 837 0.39 -16.59 30.93
N ASN A 838 -0.88 -16.65 30.53
CA ASN A 838 -1.80 -17.70 30.95
C ASN A 838 -1.77 -18.96 30.05
N LEU A 839 -0.77 -19.81 30.30
CA LEU A 839 -0.64 -21.12 29.63
C LEU A 839 -1.92 -21.98 29.76
N LYS A 840 -2.55 -22.00 30.94
CA LYS A 840 -3.76 -22.80 31.19
C LYS A 840 -4.92 -22.39 30.29
N LYS A 841 -5.13 -21.08 30.07
CA LYS A 841 -6.16 -20.61 29.15
C LYS A 841 -5.82 -20.94 27.70
N PHE A 842 -4.54 -20.93 27.32
CA PHE A 842 -4.11 -21.32 25.98
C PHE A 842 -4.32 -22.83 25.71
N VAL A 843 -3.90 -23.71 26.62
CA VAL A 843 -4.14 -25.16 26.56
C VAL A 843 -5.63 -25.46 26.41
N SER A 844 -6.46 -24.87 27.29
CA SER A 844 -7.91 -25.05 27.21
C SER A 844 -8.51 -24.50 25.91
N THR A 845 -7.96 -23.40 25.36
CA THR A 845 -8.39 -22.87 24.06
C THR A 845 -8.02 -23.80 22.91
N ILE A 846 -6.82 -24.40 22.91
CA ILE A 846 -6.43 -25.40 21.91
C ILE A 846 -7.36 -26.61 21.98
N ILE A 847 -7.65 -27.15 23.17
CA ILE A 847 -8.45 -28.38 23.30
C ILE A 847 -9.95 -28.12 23.05
N ASN A 848 -10.44 -26.90 23.30
CA ASN A 848 -11.81 -26.52 22.92
C ASN A 848 -11.93 -26.17 21.41
N PHE A 849 -10.80 -26.17 20.68
CA PHE A 849 -10.69 -26.01 19.23
C PHE A 849 -10.43 -27.36 18.51
N THR A 850 -9.76 -28.32 19.17
CA THR A 850 -9.67 -29.70 18.67
C THR A 850 -11.05 -30.34 18.54
N GLY A 851 -11.29 -31.10 17.48
CA GLY A 851 -12.59 -31.66 17.13
C GLY A 851 -13.58 -30.67 16.48
N LYS A 852 -13.24 -29.38 16.37
CA LYS A 852 -13.96 -28.40 15.52
C LYS A 852 -13.35 -28.22 14.12
N CYS A 853 -12.18 -28.82 13.88
CA CYS A 853 -11.45 -28.74 12.61
C CYS A 853 -11.80 -29.92 11.69
N TYR A 854 -11.20 -29.97 10.50
CA TYR A 854 -11.36 -31.16 9.66
C TYR A 854 -10.59 -32.34 10.27
N PRO A 855 -11.06 -33.61 10.10
CA PRO A 855 -10.38 -34.78 10.64
C PRO A 855 -8.91 -34.84 10.22
N GLY A 856 -8.00 -34.75 11.20
CA GLY A 856 -6.56 -34.71 10.95
C GLY A 856 -5.95 -33.32 10.81
N GLU A 857 -6.58 -32.26 11.31
CA GLU A 857 -5.99 -30.91 11.45
C GLU A 857 -5.64 -30.53 12.91
N ASP A 858 -6.08 -31.30 13.89
CA ASP A 858 -5.87 -31.03 15.33
C ASP A 858 -4.38 -30.93 15.70
N ASP A 859 -3.55 -31.75 15.05
CA ASP A 859 -2.09 -31.74 15.22
C ASP A 859 -1.42 -30.47 14.64
N LEU A 860 -2.04 -29.81 13.66
CA LEU A 860 -1.57 -28.52 13.14
C LEU A 860 -1.74 -27.42 14.18
N ALA A 861 -2.83 -27.43 14.96
CA ALA A 861 -3.05 -26.43 16.00
C ALA A 861 -2.01 -26.55 17.14
N ILE A 862 -1.79 -27.78 17.63
CA ILE A 862 -0.79 -28.10 18.66
C ILE A 862 0.62 -27.78 18.14
N GLY A 863 0.96 -28.27 16.95
CA GLY A 863 2.28 -28.08 16.33
C GLY A 863 2.61 -26.60 16.09
N ARG A 864 1.63 -25.81 15.63
CA ARG A 864 1.79 -24.36 15.45
C ARG A 864 2.09 -23.65 16.76
N ALA A 865 1.33 -23.96 17.81
CA ALA A 865 1.50 -23.32 19.12
C ALA A 865 2.89 -23.58 19.72
N ILE A 866 3.38 -24.82 19.62
CA ILE A 866 4.72 -25.20 20.08
C ILE A 866 5.80 -24.53 19.22
N LEU A 867 5.72 -24.61 17.88
CA LEU A 867 6.67 -23.97 16.97
C LEU A 867 6.71 -22.44 17.15
N MET A 868 5.59 -21.80 17.50
CA MET A 868 5.55 -20.38 17.83
C MET A 868 6.35 -20.05 19.12
N TYR A 869 6.19 -20.80 20.22
CA TYR A 869 7.03 -20.62 21.42
C TYR A 869 8.53 -20.82 21.10
N LEU A 870 8.86 -21.85 20.32
CA LEU A 870 10.23 -22.13 19.90
C LEU A 870 10.80 -20.99 19.02
N SER A 871 10.02 -20.39 18.12
CA SER A 871 10.45 -19.26 17.29
C SER A 871 10.83 -18.00 18.09
N LEU A 872 10.29 -17.84 19.30
CA LEU A 872 10.70 -16.79 20.24
C LEU A 872 12.01 -17.12 20.97
N GLY A 873 12.44 -18.39 20.97
CA GLY A 873 13.52 -18.95 21.78
C GLY A 873 13.05 -19.57 23.09
N ASN A 874 11.73 -19.73 23.31
CA ASN A 874 11.19 -20.19 24.59
C ASN A 874 10.97 -21.71 24.60
N LEU A 875 12.06 -22.48 24.71
CA LEU A 875 12.02 -23.94 24.85
C LEU A 875 11.29 -24.37 26.13
N ARG A 876 11.41 -23.61 27.23
CA ARG A 876 10.81 -23.95 28.52
C ARG A 876 9.29 -24.08 28.43
N ASP A 877 8.62 -23.03 27.94
CA ASP A 877 7.16 -23.02 27.91
C ASP A 877 6.61 -23.79 26.69
N ALA A 878 7.43 -24.04 25.66
CA ALA A 878 7.12 -24.98 24.59
C ALA A 878 7.00 -26.43 25.08
N ASN A 879 7.87 -26.90 26.00
CA ASN A 879 7.74 -28.23 26.60
C ASN A 879 6.50 -28.28 27.51
N LYS A 880 6.33 -27.31 28.43
CA LYS A 880 5.14 -27.24 29.31
C LYS A 880 3.81 -27.23 28.54
N LEU A 881 3.78 -26.61 27.36
CA LEU A 881 2.59 -26.60 26.51
C LEU A 881 2.27 -28.01 26.02
N MET A 882 3.26 -28.79 25.59
CA MET A 882 3.09 -30.20 25.24
C MET A 882 2.59 -31.00 26.46
N ASP A 883 3.29 -30.88 27.59
CA ASP A 883 3.00 -31.61 28.84
C ASP A 883 1.56 -31.37 29.32
N GLU A 884 1.09 -30.11 29.35
CA GLU A 884 -0.26 -29.77 29.81
C GLU A 884 -1.34 -30.04 28.74
N VAL A 885 -1.03 -30.02 27.43
CA VAL A 885 -1.98 -30.45 26.39
C VAL A 885 -2.22 -31.95 26.47
N GLU A 886 -1.16 -32.78 26.52
CA GLU A 886 -1.30 -34.24 26.67
C GLU A 886 -2.14 -34.58 27.91
N LYS A 887 -1.85 -33.93 29.04
CA LYS A 887 -2.52 -34.11 30.33
C LYS A 887 -3.98 -33.62 30.34
N GLU A 888 -4.30 -32.45 29.77
CA GLU A 888 -5.70 -31.98 29.71
C GLU A 888 -6.52 -32.81 28.70
N MET A 889 -5.93 -33.29 27.60
CA MET A 889 -6.60 -34.23 26.68
C MET A 889 -6.91 -35.58 27.35
N GLN A 890 -5.93 -36.19 28.03
CA GLN A 890 -6.14 -37.40 28.84
C GLN A 890 -7.26 -37.20 29.89
N SER A 891 -7.28 -36.04 30.56
CA SER A 891 -8.31 -35.73 31.58
C SER A 891 -9.72 -35.57 31.03
N LYS A 892 -9.86 -35.32 29.72
CA LYS A 892 -11.14 -35.21 28.99
C LYS A 892 -11.48 -36.49 28.20
N HIS A 893 -10.68 -37.54 28.32
CA HIS A 893 -10.78 -38.77 27.52
C HIS A 893 -10.73 -38.52 26.00
N LEU A 894 -9.88 -37.59 25.56
CA LEU A 894 -9.61 -37.31 24.15
C LEU A 894 -8.29 -37.95 23.73
N ASP A 895 -8.30 -38.66 22.60
CA ASP A 895 -7.09 -39.27 22.04
C ASP A 895 -6.09 -38.20 21.55
N PHE A 896 -4.83 -38.32 22.00
CA PHE A 896 -3.77 -37.41 21.55
C PHE A 896 -3.35 -37.75 20.10
N PRO A 897 -3.21 -36.77 19.18
CA PRO A 897 -2.98 -37.06 17.76
C PRO A 897 -1.70 -37.86 17.46
N GLN A 898 -1.85 -39.11 17.05
CA GLN A 898 -0.75 -40.00 16.68
C GLN A 898 -0.30 -39.75 15.23
N SER A 899 0.38 -38.62 14.99
CA SER A 899 0.83 -38.23 13.64
C SER A 899 2.35 -38.03 13.52
N ASP A 900 2.87 -38.16 12.30
CA ASP A 900 4.25 -37.82 11.95
C ASP A 900 4.65 -36.38 12.35
N LEU A 901 3.69 -35.46 12.43
CA LEU A 901 3.93 -34.09 12.85
C LEU A 901 4.13 -33.99 14.38
N MET A 902 3.31 -34.69 15.17
CA MET A 902 3.53 -34.76 16.63
C MET A 902 4.84 -35.50 16.94
N GLN A 903 5.13 -36.60 16.23
CA GLN A 903 6.42 -37.27 16.34
C GLN A 903 7.61 -36.34 15.99
N PHE A 904 7.49 -35.55 14.91
CA PHE A 904 8.48 -34.52 14.56
C PHE A 904 8.64 -33.47 15.67
N VAL A 905 7.55 -32.96 16.23
CA VAL A 905 7.59 -31.93 17.29
C VAL A 905 8.24 -32.47 18.57
N SER A 906 7.91 -33.70 19.00
CA SER A 906 8.54 -34.33 20.16
C SER A 906 10.04 -34.56 19.95
N TYR A 907 10.46 -35.04 18.77
CA TYR A 907 11.88 -35.16 18.44
C TYR A 907 12.59 -33.80 18.31
N LEU A 908 11.91 -32.76 17.82
CA LEU A 908 12.42 -31.39 17.77
C LEU A 908 12.70 -30.83 19.16
N LEU A 909 11.75 -30.98 20.10
CA LEU A 909 11.93 -30.55 21.50
C LEU A 909 13.16 -31.23 22.14
N LEU A 910 13.29 -32.55 21.99
CA LEU A 910 14.43 -33.34 22.48
C LEU A 910 15.78 -33.01 21.81
N THR A 911 15.74 -32.49 20.58
CA THR A 911 16.91 -32.08 19.77
C THR A 911 17.39 -30.67 20.14
N LEU A 912 16.45 -29.76 20.46
CA LEU A 912 16.75 -28.41 20.95
C LEU A 912 17.30 -28.42 22.38
N GLN A 913 16.94 -29.42 23.19
CA GLN A 913 17.55 -29.67 24.51
C GLN A 913 19.04 -30.08 24.44
N ARG A 914 19.52 -30.59 23.30
CA ARG A 914 20.86 -31.21 23.14
C ARG A 914 21.83 -30.42 22.25
N ASP A 915 21.46 -29.21 21.84
CA ASP A 915 22.21 -28.36 20.90
C ASP A 915 22.65 -29.08 19.59
N ALA A 916 21.85 -30.05 19.14
CA ALA A 916 22.23 -30.97 18.06
C ALA A 916 21.80 -30.48 16.66
N LEU A 917 22.44 -29.44 16.14
CA LEU A 917 22.18 -28.89 14.79
C LEU A 917 22.14 -29.95 13.65
N PRO A 918 23.00 -30.99 13.60
CA PRO A 918 22.89 -32.03 12.57
C PRO A 918 21.57 -32.80 12.64
N LEU A 919 21.09 -33.12 13.84
CA LEU A 919 19.81 -33.80 14.05
C LEU A 919 18.64 -32.88 13.66
N PHE A 920 18.71 -31.59 13.98
CA PHE A 920 17.70 -30.61 13.58
C PHE A 920 17.53 -30.55 12.05
N ASN A 921 18.64 -30.50 11.31
CA ASN A 921 18.62 -30.50 9.84
C ASN A 921 18.08 -31.84 9.29
N MET A 922 18.48 -32.97 9.86
CA MET A 922 17.97 -34.29 9.50
C MET A 922 16.47 -34.41 9.73
N LEU A 923 15.95 -33.93 10.87
CA LEU A 923 14.51 -33.93 11.18
C LEU A 923 13.72 -33.06 10.20
N ARG A 924 14.21 -31.84 9.87
CA ARG A 924 13.59 -30.98 8.86
C ARG A 924 13.53 -31.61 7.46
N GLN A 925 14.53 -32.44 7.11
CA GLN A 925 14.53 -33.17 5.84
C GLN A 925 13.60 -34.39 5.88
N LYS A 926 13.69 -35.23 6.92
CA LYS A 926 12.93 -36.48 7.04
C LYS A 926 11.43 -36.25 7.18
N CYS A 927 11.02 -35.25 7.96
CA CYS A 927 9.62 -34.95 8.24
C CYS A 927 9.04 -33.87 7.30
N LYS A 928 9.66 -33.63 6.14
CA LYS A 928 9.30 -32.53 5.23
C LYS A 928 7.84 -32.59 4.77
N SER A 929 7.31 -33.78 4.45
CA SER A 929 5.91 -34.00 4.10
C SER A 929 4.95 -33.49 5.17
N SER A 930 5.27 -33.71 6.44
CA SER A 930 4.45 -33.33 7.59
C SER A 930 4.60 -31.85 7.93
N ILE A 931 5.79 -31.28 7.69
CA ILE A 931 6.07 -29.84 7.86
C ILE A 931 5.38 -29.00 6.79
N ASP A 932 5.38 -29.44 5.53
CA ASP A 932 4.81 -28.69 4.40
C ASP A 932 3.27 -28.62 4.42
N ARG A 933 2.60 -29.28 5.38
CA ARG A 933 1.14 -29.18 5.62
C ARG A 933 0.68 -27.79 6.09
N ASP A 934 1.53 -27.04 6.80
CA ASP A 934 1.30 -25.63 7.13
C ASP A 934 2.49 -24.79 6.64
N PRO A 935 2.31 -23.90 5.65
CA PRO A 935 3.38 -23.05 5.12
C PRO A 935 4.14 -22.25 6.20
N LEU A 936 3.48 -21.91 7.31
CA LEU A 936 4.08 -21.16 8.43
C LEU A 936 5.16 -21.97 9.16
N PHE A 937 5.09 -23.30 9.18
CA PHE A 937 6.05 -24.14 9.92
C PHE A 937 7.47 -23.98 9.39
N ASN A 938 7.65 -23.85 8.07
CA ASN A 938 8.97 -23.61 7.50
C ASN A 938 9.57 -22.25 7.92
N GLU A 939 8.76 -21.19 8.07
CA GLU A 939 9.23 -19.89 8.57
C GLU A 939 9.54 -19.93 10.07
N LEU A 940 8.69 -20.58 10.88
CA LEU A 940 8.94 -20.78 12.31
C LEU A 940 10.22 -21.59 12.54
N LEU A 941 10.45 -22.67 11.79
CA LEU A 941 11.64 -23.51 11.87
C LEU A 941 12.93 -22.77 11.44
N ASP A 942 12.85 -21.84 10.49
CA ASP A 942 13.98 -20.97 10.15
C ASP A 942 14.37 -20.04 11.31
N GLU A 943 13.39 -19.45 12.02
CA GLU A 943 13.66 -18.65 13.22
C GLU A 943 14.10 -19.52 14.40
N VAL A 944 13.59 -20.74 14.58
CA VAL A 944 14.11 -21.72 15.56
C VAL A 944 15.59 -22.02 15.30
N GLY A 945 15.97 -22.33 14.06
CA GLY A 945 17.36 -22.63 13.72
C GLY A 945 18.32 -21.46 14.01
N LYS A 946 17.85 -20.23 13.75
CA LYS A 946 18.54 -18.97 14.07
C LYS A 946 18.60 -18.67 15.57
N LYS A 947 17.58 -19.07 16.34
CA LYS A 947 17.44 -18.80 17.79
C LYS A 947 18.29 -19.70 18.66
N PHE A 948 18.30 -21.01 18.37
CA PHE A 948 18.99 -22.00 19.19
C PHE A 948 20.42 -22.24 18.71
N TYR A 949 20.59 -22.55 17.42
CA TYR A 949 21.90 -22.92 16.85
C TYR A 949 22.71 -21.73 16.32
N GLY A 950 22.26 -20.50 16.54
CA GLY A 950 22.87 -19.29 15.98
C GLY A 950 22.91 -19.26 14.45
N VAL A 951 22.19 -20.14 13.76
CA VAL A 951 22.23 -20.29 12.30
C VAL A 951 21.55 -19.10 11.66
N GLN A 952 22.33 -18.04 11.44
CA GLN A 952 21.98 -17.05 10.45
C GLN A 952 21.86 -17.77 9.11
N ARG A 953 20.63 -17.87 8.60
CA ARG A 953 20.28 -18.33 7.26
C ARG A 953 21.35 -17.82 6.29
N LYS A 954 22.16 -18.70 5.70
CA LYS A 954 23.15 -18.31 4.68
C LYS A 954 22.43 -17.46 3.63
N ASN A 955 22.92 -16.26 3.34
CA ASN A 955 22.48 -15.57 2.12
C ASN A 955 22.79 -16.53 0.96
N PRO A 956 21.85 -16.83 0.05
CA PRO A 956 22.16 -17.66 -1.12
C PRO A 956 23.38 -17.09 -1.87
N LEU A 957 23.39 -15.75 -1.99
CA LEU A 957 24.50 -14.95 -2.48
C LEU A 957 25.83 -15.16 -1.74
N GLN A 958 25.87 -15.48 -0.45
CA GLN A 958 27.13 -15.57 0.32
C GLN A 958 27.79 -16.95 0.25
N GLY A 959 27.05 -18.00 -0.14
CA GLY A 959 27.68 -19.19 -0.70
C GLY A 959 28.28 -18.88 -2.07
N MET A 960 27.45 -18.31 -2.95
CA MET A 960 27.83 -17.93 -4.32
C MET A 960 29.08 -17.05 -4.37
N PHE A 961 29.17 -16.01 -3.54
CA PHE A 961 30.33 -15.12 -3.44
C PHE A 961 31.56 -15.78 -2.80
N GLY A 962 31.38 -16.76 -1.91
CA GLY A 962 32.51 -17.50 -1.32
C GLY A 962 33.29 -18.28 -2.37
N ASP A 963 32.58 -18.92 -3.30
CA ASP A 963 33.20 -19.65 -4.40
C ASP A 963 33.63 -18.73 -5.55
N ILE A 964 32.89 -17.63 -5.83
CA ILE A 964 33.34 -16.59 -6.77
C ILE A 964 34.68 -15.97 -6.32
N PHE A 965 34.88 -15.67 -5.03
CA PHE A 965 36.18 -15.17 -4.54
C PHE A 965 37.30 -16.21 -4.50
N LYS A 966 37.01 -17.50 -4.75
CA LYS A 966 38.02 -18.52 -5.07
C LYS A 966 38.28 -18.68 -6.57
N ILE A 967 37.31 -18.33 -7.41
CA ILE A 967 37.40 -18.40 -8.88
C ILE A 967 38.01 -17.10 -9.46
N MET A 968 37.85 -15.96 -8.79
CA MET A 968 38.61 -14.72 -9.06
C MET A 968 40.06 -14.76 -8.53
N GLY A 969 40.68 -15.94 -8.63
CA GLY A 969 42.05 -16.24 -8.22
C GLY A 969 42.75 -17.19 -9.20
N GLY A 970 42.26 -17.26 -10.44
CA GLY A 970 42.76 -18.11 -11.52
C GLY A 970 42.40 -17.54 -12.89
N GLU A 971 43.13 -16.47 -13.25
CA GLU A 971 43.15 -15.71 -14.53
C GLU A 971 41.78 -15.25 -15.09
#